data_AF-A0A3S0W9N1-F1
#
_entry.id   AF-A0A3S0W9N1-F1
#
_cell.length_a   1.000
_cell.length_b   1.000
_cell.length_c   1.000
_cell.angle_alpha   90.00
_cell.angle_beta   90.00
_cell.angle_gamma   90.00
#
_symmetry.space_group_name_H-M   'P 1'
#
loop_
_entity.id
_entity.type
_entity.pdbx_description
1 polymer ?
#
loop_
_entity_poly.entity_id
_entity_poly.type
_entity_poly.pdbx_seq_one_letter_code
_entity_poly.pdbx_strand_id
1 'polypeptide(L)'
;MLTFQAGQNLSLNQQAPGIRIVEVELGWEPAEGPWTLDAGAFALTTQGRVRGDEDFVFYNQPTLSEGGLQLDPAGRRFTVNLAELPAGIATIAIALTLDAESGQSFAALRQVWLELRDGQDQTGIARFAQDTAEMSETAIILGQLYRYGSEWKFKAVGQGFNGGLAALARHFGVDVGESAVPPQPTTAPPSASPPALAETRPEPPASVLPQPTTAPAAVETRPEPSVPVPAPSKTAALSVTDDQLRAQCQNLEQAGSGFLNWLEENPERVRQEKTGLTKDFRRLVAQARRLDQAAQRPMCAGVFGPSQSGKSYLISALARKGSAPLLADFAGQKIDFIRDINPEGGRESTGLVTRFTLQPATGATPAAPVQMRLLTQTDLVKIIGNTYYADCDHSDDELLTQPQLNELLAGLAPAAQDQPVDPLTAEDVYDLQAYFERYFKGQERIRLLRLGYWEQAAQLAPRLRIADRVKLFGVIWGGVSQFNQIYLRLYAGLQGLNFASDAYAGLEALIPREQSLIDVQTLKGLGTGGGGTLTLTGANGARVTLPRSEVTALIAELRIVISEQPWDFFQHTDLLDFPGARSREQIKDLPEFLNGTDGLQSLFLRGKVAYLFERYCAEQELTSMLLCIGPSNQEVKTLPEMVFNWIESTHGATPEQRSQQPTALFLVLTKFDMEFEEKAGERSPESRWITRMESSLLNFFGKQYEWPRQWDSQGVFRNSYWLRNPNFKAKNLFDYDENGVELTIRPGERKRIEQFKQAFLRDVAASAHFRNPEEAWAAGFALNDGGVSYLAANLRPLCNPELKRQQLAGQAARLREQMLERMAHYYVTDNPELELEKRRIAAQQAASCLIDCAGEQRFGELLRALQVDSDEMKDIYYRIETRLPDETRAISAPTIGAAVDTRKMKALLGLGTPATGAAAEAPRKDDAALFAREAVAEWMRDLQDLGSNHALCDYYQVPETTMADFVKELMNGAQRLKLEDRIEELVRDAAGFHMKFEQFVALPARLTANLLNRYVDFLGYDALPAAQRPTLVLESGPRPVFPPRTVPRGGPQLGDQPSTYDQDYYTDWIRSFLDLVERNACTRDGAQVDLAANRRLGELLARLQGAA
;
A
#
# COMPACT_ATOMS: atom_id res chain seq x y z
N MET A 1 -27.94 14.37 -20.17
CA MET A 1 -26.71 14.40 -19.35
C MET A 1 -26.29 12.99 -18.98
N LEU A 2 -25.03 12.66 -19.22
CA LEU A 2 -24.37 11.40 -18.84
C LEU A 2 -23.54 11.60 -17.56
N THR A 3 -23.37 10.57 -16.74
CA THR A 3 -22.48 10.60 -15.57
C THR A 3 -21.24 9.75 -15.83
N PHE A 4 -20.06 10.29 -15.49
CA PHE A 4 -18.75 9.70 -15.77
C PHE A 4 -18.03 9.27 -14.50
N GLN A 5 -17.17 8.26 -14.64
CA GLN A 5 -16.10 7.90 -13.70
C GLN A 5 -14.73 8.28 -14.28
N ALA A 6 -13.71 8.38 -13.41
CA ALA A 6 -12.35 8.71 -13.80
C ALA A 6 -11.81 7.77 -14.90
N GLY A 7 -11.14 8.34 -15.91
CA GLY A 7 -10.57 7.62 -17.05
C GLY A 7 -11.52 7.40 -18.24
N GLN A 8 -12.84 7.55 -18.07
CA GLN A 8 -13.83 7.41 -19.16
C GLN A 8 -13.77 8.58 -20.16
N ASN A 9 -14.14 8.32 -21.41
CA ASN A 9 -13.98 9.24 -22.55
C ASN A 9 -15.30 9.39 -23.34
N LEU A 10 -15.50 10.54 -23.97
CA LEU A 10 -16.70 10.90 -24.73
C LEU A 10 -16.35 11.61 -26.04
N SER A 11 -16.94 11.24 -27.18
CA SER A 11 -16.90 12.12 -28.37
C SER A 11 -18.00 13.16 -28.28
N LEU A 12 -17.63 14.44 -28.31
CA LEU A 12 -18.57 15.54 -28.21
C LEU A 12 -19.48 15.60 -29.45
N ASN A 13 -18.91 15.36 -30.64
CA ASN A 13 -19.64 15.23 -31.90
C ASN A 13 -20.74 14.14 -31.89
N GLN A 14 -20.61 13.11 -31.05
CA GLN A 14 -21.59 12.01 -30.99
C GLN A 14 -22.76 12.31 -30.04
N GLN A 15 -22.56 13.17 -29.04
CA GLN A 15 -23.63 13.55 -28.09
C GLN A 15 -24.28 14.89 -28.44
N ALA A 16 -23.50 15.84 -28.97
CA ALA A 16 -23.94 17.15 -29.43
C ALA A 16 -23.43 17.38 -30.88
N PRO A 17 -24.12 16.82 -31.90
CA PRO A 17 -23.64 16.88 -33.28
C PRO A 17 -23.54 18.31 -33.82
N GLY A 18 -22.31 18.77 -34.07
CA GLY A 18 -22.03 20.13 -34.56
C GLY A 18 -21.73 21.16 -33.48
N ILE A 19 -21.58 20.75 -32.22
CA ILE A 19 -21.16 21.60 -31.10
C ILE A 19 -19.90 22.42 -31.43
N ARG A 20 -19.93 23.71 -31.08
CA ARG A 20 -18.82 24.65 -31.29
C ARG A 20 -18.32 25.26 -30.00
N ILE A 21 -19.23 25.55 -29.08
CA ILE A 21 -18.92 26.14 -27.79
C ILE A 21 -19.29 25.10 -26.73
N VAL A 22 -18.33 24.74 -25.89
CA VAL A 22 -18.52 23.90 -24.71
C VAL A 22 -18.41 24.82 -23.50
N GLU A 23 -19.39 24.78 -22.60
CA GLU A 23 -19.23 25.35 -21.27
C GLU A 23 -18.86 24.25 -20.27
N VAL A 24 -17.92 24.55 -19.38
CA VAL A 24 -17.40 23.64 -18.36
C VAL A 24 -17.60 24.30 -17.01
N GLU A 25 -18.62 23.85 -16.29
CA GLU A 25 -19.01 24.36 -14.98
C GLU A 25 -18.42 23.50 -13.87
N LEU A 26 -17.79 24.14 -12.88
CA LEU A 26 -17.11 23.51 -11.76
C LEU A 26 -17.89 23.77 -10.46
N GLY A 27 -17.83 22.81 -9.54
CA GLY A 27 -18.43 22.95 -8.23
C GLY A 27 -17.85 21.99 -7.21
N TRP A 28 -18.14 22.28 -5.94
CA TRP A 28 -17.59 21.58 -4.79
C TRP A 28 -18.54 21.62 -3.59
N GLU A 29 -18.39 20.65 -2.69
CA GLU A 29 -19.18 20.48 -1.47
C GLU A 29 -18.24 20.20 -0.29
N PRO A 30 -18.30 20.96 0.83
CA PRO A 30 -19.17 22.11 1.07
C PRO A 30 -18.83 23.32 0.17
N ALA A 31 -19.84 24.12 -0.18
CA ALA A 31 -19.70 25.21 -1.15
C ALA A 31 -18.91 26.43 -0.63
N GLU A 32 -18.82 26.56 0.70
CA GLU A 32 -18.11 27.59 1.47
C GLU A 32 -17.38 26.91 2.65
N GLY A 33 -16.26 27.50 3.10
CA GLY A 33 -15.44 26.99 4.20
C GLY A 33 -14.13 27.79 4.34
N PRO A 34 -13.20 27.38 5.23
CA PRO A 34 -11.91 28.05 5.45
C PRO A 34 -10.88 27.89 4.32
N TRP A 35 -11.28 27.37 3.16
CA TRP A 35 -10.42 27.08 2.00
C TRP A 35 -10.71 28.01 0.82
N THR A 36 -9.65 28.46 0.15
CA THR A 36 -9.75 29.12 -1.16
C THR A 36 -9.52 28.08 -2.26
N LEU A 37 -10.44 27.98 -3.21
CA LEU A 37 -10.30 27.14 -4.41
C LEU A 37 -10.27 28.01 -5.66
N ASP A 38 -9.18 27.87 -6.43
CA ASP A 38 -9.00 28.50 -7.73
C ASP A 38 -9.25 27.50 -8.87
N ALA A 39 -9.92 27.97 -9.91
CA ALA A 39 -10.11 27.23 -11.17
C ALA A 39 -9.02 27.60 -12.18
N GLY A 40 -8.40 26.57 -12.79
CA GLY A 40 -7.35 26.73 -13.79
C GLY A 40 -7.56 25.83 -15.02
N ALA A 41 -7.27 26.36 -16.20
CA ALA A 41 -7.28 25.61 -17.46
C ALA A 41 -5.97 25.81 -18.24
N PHE A 42 -5.30 24.71 -18.59
CA PHE A 42 -4.05 24.73 -19.33
C PHE A 42 -4.29 24.35 -20.79
N ALA A 43 -3.93 25.23 -21.73
CA ALA A 43 -3.93 24.95 -23.16
C ALA A 43 -2.63 24.23 -23.55
N LEU A 44 -2.74 22.98 -23.99
CA LEU A 44 -1.61 22.07 -24.19
C LEU A 44 -1.45 21.71 -25.68
N THR A 45 -0.19 21.69 -26.10
CA THR A 45 0.23 21.18 -27.41
C THR A 45 0.08 19.66 -27.54
N THR A 46 0.33 19.13 -28.73
CA THR A 46 0.43 17.67 -28.98
C THR A 46 1.51 16.94 -28.16
N GLN A 47 2.40 17.67 -27.49
CA GLN A 47 3.40 17.12 -26.56
C GLN A 47 2.92 17.05 -25.11
N GLY A 48 1.69 17.50 -24.80
CA GLY A 48 1.16 17.55 -23.43
C GLY A 48 1.74 18.69 -22.58
N ARG A 49 2.31 19.71 -23.22
CA ARG A 49 2.92 20.88 -22.59
C ARG A 49 2.32 22.18 -23.14
N VAL A 50 2.28 23.23 -22.31
CA VAL A 50 1.99 24.61 -22.75
C VAL A 50 3.06 25.12 -23.72
N ARG A 51 2.80 26.21 -24.45
CA ARG A 51 3.81 26.91 -25.28
C ARG A 51 4.57 27.99 -24.52
N GLY A 52 3.91 28.58 -23.52
CA GLY A 52 4.39 29.60 -22.60
C GLY A 52 3.34 29.83 -21.50
N ASP A 53 3.57 30.80 -20.61
CA ASP A 53 2.67 31.06 -19.49
C ASP A 53 1.33 31.70 -19.95
N GLU A 54 1.29 32.26 -21.17
CA GLU A 54 0.10 32.79 -21.84
C GLU A 54 -0.95 31.71 -22.20
N ASP A 55 -0.58 30.43 -22.14
CA ASP A 55 -1.47 29.26 -22.36
C ASP A 55 -2.18 28.80 -21.07
N PHE A 56 -1.92 29.41 -19.91
CA PHE A 56 -2.59 29.09 -18.64
C PHE A 56 -3.69 30.11 -18.31
N VAL A 57 -4.95 29.66 -18.27
CA VAL A 57 -6.13 30.51 -18.01
C VAL A 57 -6.64 30.29 -16.58
N PHE A 58 -6.67 31.37 -15.80
CA PHE A 58 -7.03 31.40 -14.37
C PHE A 58 -7.47 32.82 -13.97
N TYR A 59 -7.78 33.08 -12.69
CA TYR A 59 -8.40 34.35 -12.27
C TYR A 59 -7.61 35.63 -12.65
N ASN A 60 -6.27 35.61 -12.64
CA ASN A 60 -5.45 36.75 -13.07
C ASN A 60 -5.28 36.84 -14.62
N GLN A 61 -5.53 35.75 -15.35
CA GLN A 61 -5.45 35.68 -16.81
C GLN A 61 -6.71 34.96 -17.34
N PRO A 62 -7.89 35.60 -17.31
CA PRO A 62 -9.18 34.93 -17.53
C PRO A 62 -9.48 34.63 -19.00
N THR A 63 -8.54 34.85 -19.93
CA THR A 63 -8.70 34.57 -21.36
C THR A 63 -7.41 34.07 -21.96
N LEU A 64 -7.48 33.03 -22.80
CA LEU A 64 -6.36 32.56 -23.61
C LEU A 64 -5.99 33.65 -24.64
N SER A 65 -4.70 34.00 -24.75
CA SER A 65 -4.27 35.21 -25.49
C SER A 65 -4.51 35.17 -27.00
N GLU A 66 -4.74 34.00 -27.60
CA GLU A 66 -5.15 33.85 -29.01
C GLU A 66 -6.65 33.57 -29.19
N GLY A 67 -7.44 33.56 -28.11
CA GLY A 67 -8.87 33.25 -28.11
C GLY A 67 -9.21 31.77 -27.94
N GLY A 68 -10.49 31.44 -28.03
CA GLY A 68 -11.01 30.06 -27.95
C GLY A 68 -11.20 29.48 -26.54
N LEU A 69 -10.67 30.10 -25.48
CA LEU A 69 -10.86 29.69 -24.07
C LEU A 69 -10.94 30.92 -23.15
N GLN A 70 -11.97 30.96 -22.29
CA GLN A 70 -12.23 32.02 -21.32
C GLN A 70 -12.73 31.44 -19.99
N LEU A 71 -12.36 32.06 -18.87
CA LEU A 71 -12.92 31.86 -17.53
C LEU A 71 -13.93 32.97 -17.19
N ASP A 72 -14.98 32.62 -16.45
CA ASP A 72 -16.02 33.56 -16.02
C ASP A 72 -15.61 34.40 -14.79
N PRO A 73 -16.25 35.55 -14.53
CA PRO A 73 -15.92 36.41 -13.39
C PRO A 73 -16.16 35.79 -12.01
N ALA A 74 -16.89 34.68 -11.88
CA ALA A 74 -17.07 33.96 -10.63
C ALA A 74 -16.03 32.84 -10.40
N GLY A 75 -15.11 32.60 -11.35
CA GLY A 75 -14.07 31.58 -11.22
C GLY A 75 -14.61 30.14 -11.19
N ARG A 76 -15.80 29.89 -11.74
CA ARG A 76 -16.49 28.59 -11.69
C ARG A 76 -16.87 28.02 -13.05
N ARG A 77 -16.70 28.76 -14.15
CA ARG A 77 -17.05 28.28 -15.49
C ARG A 77 -16.01 28.67 -16.54
N PHE A 78 -15.59 27.70 -17.34
CA PHE A 78 -14.84 27.94 -18.57
C PHE A 78 -15.75 27.85 -19.80
N THR A 79 -15.66 28.82 -20.70
CA THR A 79 -16.30 28.80 -22.02
C THR A 79 -15.23 28.52 -23.07
N VAL A 80 -15.44 27.47 -23.88
CA VAL A 80 -14.44 26.94 -24.82
C VAL A 80 -15.01 26.91 -26.23
N ASN A 81 -14.55 27.80 -27.11
CA ASN A 81 -14.90 27.80 -28.53
C ASN A 81 -13.93 26.92 -29.33
N LEU A 82 -14.33 25.67 -29.54
CA LEU A 82 -13.56 24.59 -30.19
C LEU A 82 -13.09 24.90 -31.62
N ALA A 83 -13.68 25.92 -32.26
CA ALA A 83 -13.35 26.37 -33.62
C ALA A 83 -12.36 27.56 -33.65
N GLU A 84 -12.19 28.28 -32.54
CA GLU A 84 -11.29 29.44 -32.41
C GLU A 84 -9.99 29.11 -31.67
N LEU A 85 -9.88 27.92 -31.06
CA LEU A 85 -8.64 27.45 -30.45
C LEU A 85 -7.49 27.38 -31.48
N PRO A 86 -6.27 27.86 -31.14
CA PRO A 86 -5.13 27.83 -32.05
C PRO A 86 -4.78 26.42 -32.51
N ALA A 87 -4.35 26.29 -33.78
CA ALA A 87 -4.03 24.99 -34.37
C ALA A 87 -2.86 24.24 -33.69
N GLY A 88 -2.07 24.92 -32.84
CA GLY A 88 -1.04 24.30 -32.00
C GLY A 88 -1.59 23.62 -30.73
N ILE A 89 -2.81 23.97 -30.28
CA ILE A 89 -3.45 23.40 -29.11
C ILE A 89 -4.19 22.10 -29.49
N ALA A 90 -3.89 21.04 -28.74
CA ALA A 90 -4.44 19.70 -28.93
C ALA A 90 -5.21 19.20 -27.71
N THR A 91 -5.05 19.82 -26.53
CA THR A 91 -5.77 19.48 -25.30
C THR A 91 -5.95 20.71 -24.43
N ILE A 92 -7.06 20.80 -23.70
CA ILE A 92 -7.26 21.73 -22.58
C ILE A 92 -7.47 20.87 -21.34
N ALA A 93 -6.57 20.97 -20.37
CA ALA A 93 -6.69 20.30 -19.07
C ALA A 93 -7.31 21.26 -18.04
N ILE A 94 -8.35 20.83 -17.34
CA ILE A 94 -9.17 21.65 -16.46
C ILE A 94 -9.03 21.13 -15.03
N ALA A 95 -8.68 22.03 -14.12
CA ALA A 95 -8.25 21.71 -12.76
C ALA A 95 -8.82 22.67 -11.71
N LEU A 96 -8.84 22.20 -10.46
CA LEU A 96 -9.01 23.02 -9.26
C LEU A 96 -7.71 22.95 -8.45
N THR A 97 -7.33 24.06 -7.82
CA THR A 97 -6.20 24.14 -6.90
C THR A 97 -6.63 24.80 -5.59
N LEU A 98 -6.17 24.26 -4.47
CA LEU A 98 -6.40 24.80 -3.13
C LEU A 98 -5.15 25.59 -2.70
N ASP A 99 -5.34 26.76 -2.10
CA ASP A 99 -4.23 27.58 -1.61
C ASP A 99 -3.36 26.81 -0.61
N ALA A 100 -2.07 26.65 -0.95
CA ALA A 100 -1.11 25.88 -0.18
C ALA A 100 -0.67 26.58 1.13
N GLU A 101 -0.83 27.91 1.26
CA GLU A 101 -0.51 28.62 2.50
C GLU A 101 -1.54 28.34 3.62
N SER A 102 -2.72 27.82 3.27
CA SER A 102 -3.78 27.45 4.22
C SER A 102 -3.50 26.18 5.04
N GLY A 103 -2.52 25.37 4.63
CA GLY A 103 -2.26 24.04 5.20
C GLY A 103 -3.36 22.99 4.95
N GLN A 104 -4.41 23.32 4.19
CA GLN A 104 -5.51 22.41 3.87
C GLN A 104 -5.19 21.52 2.66
N SER A 105 -6.00 20.47 2.47
CA SER A 105 -5.95 19.56 1.31
C SER A 105 -7.38 19.30 0.80
N PHE A 106 -7.52 18.61 -0.34
CA PHE A 106 -8.84 18.30 -0.90
C PHE A 106 -9.70 17.42 0.03
N ALA A 107 -9.12 16.72 1.02
CA ALA A 107 -9.84 16.06 2.10
C ALA A 107 -10.71 16.98 2.99
N ALA A 108 -10.49 18.30 2.96
CA ALA A 108 -11.39 19.27 3.59
C ALA A 108 -12.73 19.43 2.84
N LEU A 109 -12.79 18.99 1.58
CA LEU A 109 -14.01 18.86 0.79
C LEU A 109 -14.52 17.43 0.80
N ARG A 110 -15.84 17.27 0.75
CA ARG A 110 -16.52 15.99 0.54
C ARG A 110 -16.45 15.56 -0.93
N GLN A 111 -16.67 16.48 -1.85
CA GLN A 111 -16.77 16.16 -3.27
C GLN A 111 -16.45 17.39 -4.14
N VAL A 112 -15.84 17.15 -5.30
CA VAL A 112 -15.70 18.12 -6.40
C VAL A 112 -16.30 17.57 -7.69
N TRP A 113 -16.78 18.42 -8.59
CA TRP A 113 -17.34 17.99 -9.88
C TRP A 113 -17.09 18.98 -11.02
N LEU A 114 -17.25 18.45 -12.23
CA LEU A 114 -17.17 19.12 -13.51
C LEU A 114 -18.40 18.74 -14.36
N GLU A 115 -19.09 19.75 -14.88
CA GLU A 115 -20.33 19.65 -15.65
C GLU A 115 -20.15 20.31 -17.03
N LEU A 116 -20.22 19.50 -18.10
CA LEU A 116 -20.21 19.98 -19.49
C LEU A 116 -21.62 20.35 -19.95
N ARG A 117 -21.76 21.55 -20.52
CA ARG A 117 -22.96 22.03 -21.23
C ARG A 117 -22.62 22.38 -22.69
N ASP A 118 -23.61 22.33 -23.58
CA ASP A 118 -23.50 23.02 -24.86
C ASP A 118 -23.67 24.54 -24.62
N GLY A 119 -22.73 25.34 -25.10
CA GLY A 119 -22.75 26.80 -24.90
C GLY A 119 -23.83 27.54 -25.70
N GLN A 120 -24.55 26.88 -26.62
CA GLN A 120 -25.62 27.51 -27.41
C GLN A 120 -27.00 27.40 -26.76
N ASP A 121 -27.30 26.30 -26.07
CA ASP A 121 -28.62 26.04 -25.47
C ASP A 121 -28.60 25.62 -23.98
N GLN A 122 -27.41 25.55 -23.37
CA GLN A 122 -27.16 25.17 -21.97
C GLN A 122 -27.50 23.71 -21.62
N THR A 123 -27.77 22.84 -22.61
CA THR A 123 -28.07 21.43 -22.39
C THR A 123 -26.91 20.70 -21.74
N GLY A 124 -27.16 20.04 -20.60
CA GLY A 124 -26.17 19.25 -19.87
C GLY A 124 -25.75 17.97 -20.64
N ILE A 125 -24.50 17.96 -21.12
CA ILE A 125 -23.89 16.88 -21.89
C ILE A 125 -23.42 15.77 -20.93
N ALA A 126 -22.48 16.08 -20.04
CA ALA A 126 -21.78 15.10 -19.21
C ALA A 126 -21.34 15.68 -17.85
N ARG A 127 -21.42 14.90 -16.78
CA ARG A 127 -20.95 15.26 -15.44
C ARG A 127 -19.92 14.25 -14.95
N PHE A 128 -18.81 14.72 -14.41
CA PHE A 128 -17.87 13.92 -13.64
C PHE A 128 -17.86 14.44 -12.21
N ALA A 129 -17.91 13.55 -11.21
CA ALA A 129 -17.80 13.90 -9.80
C ALA A 129 -16.76 12.98 -9.15
N GLN A 130 -15.98 13.55 -8.23
CA GLN A 130 -14.91 12.90 -7.50
C GLN A 130 -15.12 13.12 -6.01
N ASP A 131 -15.22 12.03 -5.25
CA ASP A 131 -15.13 12.06 -3.79
C ASP A 131 -13.70 12.45 -3.39
N THR A 132 -13.58 13.38 -2.44
CA THR A 132 -12.30 13.98 -2.05
C THR A 132 -11.88 13.66 -0.62
N ALA A 133 -12.71 12.95 0.17
CA ALA A 133 -12.48 12.76 1.61
C ALA A 133 -11.16 12.04 1.99
N GLU A 134 -10.60 11.23 1.09
CA GLU A 134 -9.29 10.56 1.27
C GLU A 134 -8.12 11.27 0.55
N MET A 135 -8.33 12.45 -0.05
CA MET A 135 -7.33 13.15 -0.89
C MET A 135 -6.43 14.10 -0.11
N SER A 136 -5.20 13.66 0.17
CA SER A 136 -4.12 14.48 0.74
C SER A 136 -3.59 15.60 -0.17
N GLU A 137 -3.96 15.56 -1.45
CA GLU A 137 -3.48 16.45 -2.50
C GLU A 137 -4.03 17.89 -2.38
N THR A 138 -3.31 18.86 -2.97
CA THR A 138 -3.66 20.29 -2.97
C THR A 138 -3.97 20.85 -4.37
N ALA A 139 -3.96 20.00 -5.39
CA ALA A 139 -4.41 20.30 -6.75
C ALA A 139 -5.06 19.05 -7.37
N ILE A 140 -6.04 19.23 -8.26
CA ILE A 140 -6.72 18.12 -8.96
C ILE A 140 -7.08 18.48 -10.40
N ILE A 141 -6.75 17.60 -11.36
CA ILE A 141 -7.28 17.66 -12.73
C ILE A 141 -8.60 16.91 -12.78
N LEU A 142 -9.69 17.61 -13.08
CA LEU A 142 -11.03 17.01 -13.18
C LEU A 142 -11.31 16.44 -14.56
N GLY A 143 -10.85 17.12 -15.62
CA GLY A 143 -11.13 16.69 -16.99
C GLY A 143 -10.20 17.26 -18.04
N GLN A 144 -10.25 16.66 -19.22
CA GLN A 144 -9.47 17.07 -20.39
C GLN A 144 -10.38 17.11 -21.63
N LEU A 145 -10.45 18.25 -22.30
CA LEU A 145 -10.98 18.37 -23.66
C LEU A 145 -9.81 18.14 -24.61
N TYR A 146 -9.82 17.09 -25.43
CA TYR A 146 -8.69 16.70 -26.26
C TYR A 146 -9.09 16.37 -27.69
N ARG A 147 -8.20 16.66 -28.64
CA ARG A 147 -8.43 16.47 -30.07
C ARG A 147 -8.00 15.06 -30.51
N TYR A 148 -8.93 14.32 -31.11
CA TYR A 148 -8.68 12.98 -31.64
C TYR A 148 -9.00 12.97 -33.15
N GLY A 149 -7.95 13.13 -33.96
CA GLY A 149 -8.10 13.34 -35.41
C GLY A 149 -8.79 14.68 -35.71
N SER A 150 -9.95 14.62 -36.38
CA SER A 150 -10.77 15.80 -36.69
C SER A 150 -11.77 16.16 -35.58
N GLU A 151 -11.96 15.33 -34.56
CA GLU A 151 -12.98 15.53 -33.51
C GLU A 151 -12.38 16.06 -32.20
N TRP A 152 -13.19 16.77 -31.42
CA TRP A 152 -12.93 17.01 -29.99
C TRP A 152 -13.65 15.98 -29.13
N LYS A 153 -12.96 15.51 -28.10
CA LYS A 153 -13.43 14.54 -27.12
C LYS A 153 -13.23 15.07 -25.71
N PHE A 154 -14.04 14.62 -24.78
CA PHE A 154 -13.81 14.83 -23.35
C PHE A 154 -13.26 13.56 -22.71
N LYS A 155 -12.45 13.72 -21.67
CA LYS A 155 -12.01 12.67 -20.75
C LYS A 155 -12.20 13.14 -19.32
N ALA A 156 -12.87 12.32 -18.50
CA ALA A 156 -12.85 12.49 -17.05
C ALA A 156 -11.49 12.03 -16.50
N VAL A 157 -10.87 12.80 -15.60
CA VAL A 157 -9.49 12.56 -15.15
C VAL A 157 -9.43 12.17 -13.68
N GLY A 158 -9.86 13.05 -12.76
CA GLY A 158 -9.86 12.76 -11.32
C GLY A 158 -8.46 12.57 -10.70
N GLN A 159 -7.43 13.23 -11.23
CA GLN A 159 -6.04 13.02 -10.81
C GLN A 159 -5.57 14.13 -9.87
N GLY A 160 -5.28 13.78 -8.62
CA GLY A 160 -4.66 14.67 -7.63
C GLY A 160 -3.16 14.92 -7.87
N PHE A 161 -2.66 16.03 -7.33
CA PHE A 161 -1.26 16.46 -7.34
C PHE A 161 -0.87 17.03 -5.97
N ASN A 162 0.21 16.51 -5.39
CA ASN A 162 0.87 17.08 -4.22
C ASN A 162 1.76 18.26 -4.63
N GLY A 163 1.75 19.34 -3.83
CA GLY A 163 2.50 20.58 -4.13
C GLY A 163 1.72 21.65 -4.90
N GLY A 164 0.38 21.55 -4.92
CA GLY A 164 -0.54 22.61 -5.34
C GLY A 164 -0.36 23.09 -6.78
N LEU A 165 -0.72 24.35 -7.02
CA LEU A 165 -0.63 24.97 -8.33
C LEU A 165 0.80 24.97 -8.90
N ALA A 166 1.83 25.16 -8.07
CA ALA A 166 3.22 25.16 -8.51
C ALA A 166 3.67 23.80 -9.07
N ALA A 167 3.27 22.68 -8.45
CA ALA A 167 3.56 21.35 -8.96
C ALA A 167 2.78 21.05 -10.27
N LEU A 168 1.50 21.43 -10.32
CA LEU A 168 0.64 21.24 -11.50
C LEU A 168 1.13 22.07 -12.71
N ALA A 169 1.53 23.32 -12.48
CA ALA A 169 2.07 24.22 -13.49
C ALA A 169 3.39 23.69 -14.07
N ARG A 170 4.31 23.20 -13.22
CA ARG A 170 5.57 22.54 -13.64
C ARG A 170 5.34 21.21 -14.36
N HIS A 171 4.28 20.47 -14.02
CA HIS A 171 3.84 19.28 -14.76
C HIS A 171 3.46 19.61 -16.21
N PHE A 172 2.80 20.76 -16.45
CA PHE A 172 2.46 21.22 -17.80
C PHE A 172 3.50 22.12 -18.48
N GLY A 173 4.51 22.61 -17.76
CA GLY A 173 5.66 23.33 -18.33
C GLY A 173 5.59 24.87 -18.26
N VAL A 174 4.74 25.41 -17.39
CA VAL A 174 4.70 26.83 -17.01
C VAL A 174 5.90 27.13 -16.09
N ASP A 175 6.59 28.25 -16.29
CA ASP A 175 7.82 28.58 -15.52
C ASP A 175 7.51 29.39 -14.26
N VAL A 176 7.03 28.68 -13.22
CA VAL A 176 6.65 29.29 -11.94
C VAL A 176 7.89 29.72 -11.14
N GLY A 177 8.30 30.96 -11.36
CA GLY A 177 9.25 31.69 -10.53
C GLY A 177 8.73 31.87 -9.09
N GLU A 178 9.67 31.93 -8.13
CA GLU A 178 9.35 31.99 -6.69
C GLU A 178 8.81 33.38 -6.30
N SER A 179 7.48 33.48 -6.16
CA SER A 179 6.79 34.69 -5.72
C SER A 179 6.95 34.95 -4.22
N ALA A 180 8.01 35.69 -3.90
CA ALA A 180 8.12 36.66 -2.80
C ALA A 180 7.39 36.36 -1.46
N VAL A 181 8.20 36.00 -0.44
CA VAL A 181 7.82 36.10 0.98
C VAL A 181 7.24 37.50 1.31
N PRO A 182 6.05 37.61 1.92
CA PRO A 182 5.51 38.90 2.34
C PRO A 182 6.44 39.62 3.33
N PRO A 183 6.69 40.94 3.17
CA PRO A 183 7.55 41.67 4.10
C PRO A 183 6.90 41.75 5.48
N GLN A 184 7.61 41.22 6.50
CA GLN A 184 7.18 41.34 7.90
C GLN A 184 6.96 42.82 8.28
N PRO A 185 5.93 43.14 9.09
CA PRO A 185 5.65 44.51 9.50
C PRO A 185 6.79 45.05 10.37
N THR A 186 7.61 45.95 9.80
CA THR A 186 8.75 46.55 10.49
C THR A 186 8.30 47.47 11.62
N THR A 187 8.38 46.98 12.87
CA THR A 187 8.36 47.84 14.06
C THR A 187 9.63 48.66 14.12
N ALA A 188 9.59 49.89 13.59
CA ALA A 188 10.73 50.79 13.61
C ALA A 188 11.06 51.24 15.05
N PRO A 189 12.34 51.16 15.50
CA PRO A 189 12.73 51.64 16.81
C PRO A 189 12.68 53.18 16.89
N PRO A 190 12.34 53.79 18.04
CA PRO A 190 12.24 55.24 18.17
C PRO A 190 13.62 55.91 18.20
N SER A 191 13.82 56.91 17.35
CA SER A 191 15.05 57.71 17.29
C SER A 191 15.19 58.66 18.48
N ALA A 192 16.23 58.46 19.30
CA ALA A 192 16.70 59.44 20.28
C ALA A 192 18.23 59.41 20.40
N SER A 193 18.83 60.59 20.60
CA SER A 193 20.27 60.77 20.84
C SER A 193 20.47 61.72 22.05
N PRO A 194 21.69 61.88 22.57
CA PRO A 194 22.07 61.32 23.87
C PRO A 194 21.99 62.33 25.04
N PRO A 195 22.17 61.83 26.27
CA PRO A 195 23.19 62.42 27.15
C PRO A 195 24.11 61.36 27.78
N ALA A 196 25.12 61.79 28.54
CA ALA A 196 26.16 60.94 29.12
C ALA A 196 26.35 61.20 30.64
N LEU A 197 26.93 60.22 31.37
CA LEU A 197 27.96 60.35 32.43
C LEU A 197 28.04 59.08 33.33
N ALA A 198 29.28 58.64 33.64
CA ALA A 198 29.83 58.00 34.87
C ALA A 198 29.04 56.92 35.69
N GLU A 199 29.62 55.97 36.44
CA GLU A 199 30.96 55.33 36.69
C GLU A 199 30.72 54.23 37.78
N THR A 200 31.34 53.06 37.98
CA THR A 200 32.31 52.11 37.33
C THR A 200 31.97 50.68 37.91
N ARG A 201 32.73 49.56 38.06
CA ARG A 201 34.07 48.92 37.77
C ARG A 201 33.96 47.44 38.25
N PRO A 202 34.97 46.52 38.16
CA PRO A 202 36.14 46.42 37.28
C PRO A 202 36.21 45.08 36.49
N GLU A 203 37.27 44.90 35.70
CA GLU A 203 37.61 43.72 34.88
C GLU A 203 38.63 42.76 35.57
N PRO A 204 38.83 41.51 35.12
CA PRO A 204 40.12 41.09 34.49
C PRO A 204 40.00 40.00 33.36
N PRO A 205 41.09 39.58 32.66
CA PRO A 205 41.03 39.32 31.21
C PRO A 205 41.53 37.93 30.72
N ALA A 206 41.81 37.81 29.40
CA ALA A 206 42.17 36.58 28.67
C ALA A 206 43.65 36.48 28.17
N SER A 207 44.04 35.29 27.66
CA SER A 207 45.33 34.96 27.01
C SER A 207 45.09 33.75 26.07
N VAL A 208 45.50 33.61 24.80
CA VAL A 208 46.66 34.00 23.94
C VAL A 208 47.72 32.90 23.77
N LEU A 209 48.05 32.59 22.50
CA LEU A 209 48.99 31.53 22.05
C LEU A 209 50.31 32.12 21.50
N PRO A 210 51.45 31.40 21.57
CA PRO A 210 52.74 31.84 21.02
C PRO A 210 53.06 31.30 19.60
N GLN A 211 53.98 31.96 18.91
CA GLN A 211 54.55 31.59 17.59
C GLN A 211 55.99 31.03 17.72
N PRO A 212 56.51 30.37 16.67
CA PRO A 212 57.95 30.34 16.37
C PRO A 212 58.30 30.75 14.92
N THR A 213 59.56 31.11 14.67
CA THR A 213 60.05 31.66 13.39
C THR A 213 61.45 31.12 13.02
N THR A 214 61.83 31.23 11.73
CA THR A 214 63.17 31.06 11.13
C THR A 214 63.60 29.68 10.60
N ALA A 215 64.54 29.73 9.65
CA ALA A 215 65.18 28.68 8.84
C ALA A 215 66.60 29.22 8.45
N PRO A 216 67.48 28.56 7.65
CA PRO A 216 67.36 27.25 6.95
C PRO A 216 68.60 26.32 7.07
N ALA A 217 68.50 25.09 6.57
CA ALA A 217 69.63 24.24 6.12
C ALA A 217 69.12 23.12 5.18
N ALA A 218 69.98 22.54 4.33
CA ALA A 218 69.63 21.45 3.41
C ALA A 218 70.78 20.46 3.17
N VAL A 219 70.50 19.15 3.26
CA VAL A 219 71.30 18.01 2.77
C VAL A 219 70.34 16.88 2.33
N GLU A 220 70.79 16.00 1.44
CA GLU A 220 69.99 15.14 0.56
C GLU A 220 69.59 13.73 1.09
N THR A 221 68.78 13.03 0.27
CA THR A 221 68.66 11.56 0.05
C THR A 221 67.76 10.63 0.90
N ARG A 222 66.71 10.11 0.21
CA ARG A 222 66.15 8.71 0.21
C ARG A 222 65.62 8.05 1.52
N PRO A 223 64.75 7.02 1.43
CA PRO A 223 63.56 6.84 0.59
C PRO A 223 62.30 6.53 1.46
N GLU A 224 61.19 6.10 0.86
CA GLU A 224 59.91 5.78 1.54
C GLU A 224 60.01 4.67 2.60
N PRO A 225 59.14 4.72 3.63
CA PRO A 225 58.19 3.61 3.78
C PRO A 225 56.74 4.03 4.12
N SER A 226 55.83 3.07 3.92
CA SER A 226 54.38 3.10 4.16
C SER A 226 53.91 3.58 5.53
N VAL A 227 52.76 4.27 5.58
CA VAL A 227 51.99 4.63 6.79
C VAL A 227 50.55 4.04 6.68
N PRO A 228 49.90 3.58 7.78
CA PRO A 228 48.65 2.82 7.70
C PRO A 228 47.38 3.67 7.59
N VAL A 229 46.34 3.10 6.98
CA VAL A 229 44.95 3.61 7.04
C VAL A 229 44.36 3.36 8.44
N PRO A 230 43.65 4.32 9.06
CA PRO A 230 43.02 4.11 10.37
C PRO A 230 41.88 3.10 10.30
N ALA A 231 41.84 2.17 11.26
CA ALA A 231 40.75 1.19 11.37
C ALA A 231 39.50 1.83 12.01
N PRO A 232 38.28 1.52 11.53
CA PRO A 232 37.04 1.97 12.18
C PRO A 232 36.87 1.32 13.55
N SER A 233 36.19 2.04 14.45
CA SER A 233 35.93 1.60 15.83
C SER A 233 35.06 0.34 15.87
N LYS A 234 35.56 -0.72 16.52
CA LYS A 234 34.82 -1.96 16.77
C LYS A 234 33.73 -1.78 17.82
N THR A 235 32.57 -1.26 17.42
CA THR A 235 31.32 -1.67 18.07
C THR A 235 31.05 -3.11 17.62
N ALA A 236 31.17 -4.08 18.53
CA ALA A 236 30.96 -5.48 18.20
C ALA A 236 29.46 -5.79 18.08
N ALA A 237 28.87 -5.46 16.92
CA ALA A 237 27.57 -6.00 16.54
C ALA A 237 27.66 -7.53 16.54
N LEU A 238 26.82 -8.19 17.34
CA LEU A 238 26.69 -9.64 17.34
C LEU A 238 26.11 -10.06 15.98
N SER A 239 26.89 -10.77 15.17
CA SER A 239 26.44 -11.27 13.87
C SER A 239 25.38 -12.34 14.09
N VAL A 240 24.10 -11.94 14.02
CA VAL A 240 22.94 -12.81 14.19
C VAL A 240 23.06 -14.00 13.23
N THR A 241 22.97 -15.23 13.73
CA THR A 241 23.00 -16.43 12.88
C THR A 241 21.65 -16.66 12.20
N ASP A 242 21.61 -17.44 11.12
CA ASP A 242 20.34 -17.77 10.46
C ASP A 242 19.35 -18.41 11.45
N ASP A 243 19.78 -19.34 12.30
CA ASP A 243 18.90 -19.95 13.31
C ASP A 243 18.41 -18.97 14.39
N GLN A 244 19.18 -17.94 14.75
CA GLN A 244 18.72 -16.87 15.65
C GLN A 244 17.66 -15.99 14.97
N LEU A 245 17.90 -15.60 13.72
CA LEU A 245 16.96 -14.81 12.91
C LEU A 245 15.65 -15.58 12.68
N ARG A 246 15.74 -16.88 12.39
CA ARG A 246 14.58 -17.78 12.26
C ARG A 246 13.81 -17.91 13.57
N ALA A 247 14.49 -18.08 14.70
CA ALA A 247 13.85 -18.11 16.02
C ALA A 247 13.13 -16.78 16.33
N GLN A 248 13.70 -15.63 15.97
CA GLN A 248 13.03 -14.34 16.08
C GLN A 248 11.77 -14.28 15.18
N CYS A 249 11.85 -14.72 13.92
CA CYS A 249 10.69 -14.74 13.01
C CYS A 249 9.58 -15.70 13.48
N GLN A 250 9.94 -16.87 14.01
CA GLN A 250 9.00 -17.84 14.57
C GLN A 250 8.38 -17.36 15.89
N ASN A 251 9.12 -16.62 16.71
CA ASN A 251 8.56 -15.93 17.89
C ASN A 251 7.56 -14.83 17.49
N LEU A 252 7.83 -14.08 16.42
CA LEU A 252 6.91 -13.07 15.85
C LEU A 252 5.63 -13.72 15.30
N GLU A 253 5.75 -14.83 14.57
CA GLU A 253 4.61 -15.61 14.10
C GLU A 253 3.75 -16.09 15.29
N GLN A 254 4.37 -16.76 16.26
CA GLN A 254 3.66 -17.28 17.44
C GLN A 254 3.01 -16.19 18.28
N ALA A 255 3.65 -15.03 18.42
CA ALA A 255 3.09 -13.89 19.15
C ALA A 255 1.86 -13.31 18.42
N GLY A 256 1.96 -13.10 17.11
CA GLY A 256 0.87 -12.60 16.29
C GLY A 256 -0.32 -13.57 16.19
N SER A 257 -0.07 -14.86 16.01
CA SER A 257 -1.13 -15.89 16.04
C SER A 257 -1.73 -16.05 17.44
N GLY A 258 -0.93 -15.91 18.50
CA GLY A 258 -1.43 -15.86 19.88
C GLY A 258 -2.36 -14.66 20.12
N PHE A 259 -2.04 -13.49 19.54
CA PHE A 259 -2.90 -12.32 19.61
C PHE A 259 -4.18 -12.47 18.79
N LEU A 260 -4.13 -13.08 17.59
CA LEU A 260 -5.33 -13.41 16.80
C LEU A 260 -6.31 -14.29 17.59
N ASN A 261 -5.80 -15.34 18.25
CA ASN A 261 -6.62 -16.19 19.12
C ASN A 261 -7.21 -15.38 20.31
N TRP A 262 -6.42 -14.48 20.90
CA TRP A 262 -6.86 -13.61 21.99
C TRP A 262 -7.97 -12.63 21.54
N LEU A 263 -7.88 -12.07 20.33
CA LEU A 263 -8.94 -11.26 19.70
C LEU A 263 -10.23 -12.07 19.45
N GLU A 264 -10.10 -13.36 19.12
CA GLU A 264 -11.26 -14.26 19.02
C GLU A 264 -11.91 -14.53 20.38
N GLU A 265 -11.12 -14.81 21.42
CA GLU A 265 -11.58 -15.03 22.81
C GLU A 265 -12.15 -13.78 23.50
N ASN A 266 -11.69 -12.56 23.16
CA ASN A 266 -11.99 -11.32 23.90
C ASN A 266 -12.75 -10.24 23.08
N PRO A 267 -13.89 -10.54 22.41
CA PRO A 267 -14.57 -9.60 21.52
C PRO A 267 -15.03 -8.31 22.22
N GLU A 268 -15.48 -8.39 23.47
CA GLU A 268 -16.03 -7.24 24.21
C GLU A 268 -14.99 -6.18 24.61
N ARG A 269 -13.70 -6.57 24.69
CA ARG A 269 -12.58 -5.66 24.99
C ARG A 269 -12.12 -4.84 23.78
N VAL A 270 -12.52 -5.24 22.57
CA VAL A 270 -11.99 -4.70 21.30
C VAL A 270 -13.10 -4.14 20.39
N ARG A 271 -14.35 -4.53 20.62
CA ARG A 271 -15.58 -3.96 20.03
C ARG A 271 -15.47 -3.67 18.52
N GLN A 272 -15.35 -2.40 18.12
CA GLN A 272 -15.32 -1.96 16.72
C GLN A 272 -13.98 -2.23 16.02
N GLU A 273 -12.86 -2.24 16.75
CA GLU A 273 -11.52 -2.38 16.15
C GLU A 273 -11.19 -3.82 15.73
N LYS A 274 -11.94 -4.81 16.25
CA LYS A 274 -11.63 -6.24 16.11
C LYS A 274 -11.39 -6.65 14.65
N THR A 275 -12.24 -6.20 13.73
CA THR A 275 -12.14 -6.56 12.31
C THR A 275 -10.87 -5.98 11.65
N GLY A 276 -10.50 -4.75 12.01
CA GLY A 276 -9.26 -4.10 11.53
C GLY A 276 -8.02 -4.81 12.07
N LEU A 277 -7.95 -4.99 13.39
CA LEU A 277 -6.83 -5.67 14.06
C LEU A 277 -6.67 -7.12 13.57
N THR A 278 -7.76 -7.86 13.36
CA THR A 278 -7.71 -9.22 12.82
C THR A 278 -7.09 -9.23 11.41
N LYS A 279 -7.45 -8.27 10.55
CA LYS A 279 -6.86 -8.12 9.21
C LYS A 279 -5.38 -7.72 9.27
N ASP A 280 -5.02 -6.77 10.12
CA ASP A 280 -3.64 -6.31 10.28
C ASP A 280 -2.74 -7.41 10.88
N PHE A 281 -3.17 -8.11 11.93
CA PHE A 281 -2.35 -9.18 12.52
C PHE A 281 -2.23 -10.41 11.61
N ARG A 282 -3.24 -10.77 10.82
CA ARG A 282 -3.08 -11.77 9.74
C ARG A 282 -1.98 -11.33 8.74
N ARG A 283 -1.95 -10.05 8.33
CA ARG A 283 -0.86 -9.50 7.48
C ARG A 283 0.51 -9.58 8.15
N LEU A 284 0.62 -9.22 9.44
CA LEU A 284 1.88 -9.22 10.19
C LEU A 284 2.40 -10.66 10.41
N VAL A 285 1.53 -11.62 10.71
CA VAL A 285 1.86 -13.06 10.83
C VAL A 285 2.34 -13.64 9.48
N ALA A 286 1.66 -13.30 8.38
CA ALA A 286 2.08 -13.71 7.04
C ALA A 286 3.46 -13.11 6.66
N GLN A 287 3.77 -11.90 7.11
CA GLN A 287 5.11 -11.31 6.94
C GLN A 287 6.17 -12.04 7.78
N ALA A 288 5.88 -12.37 9.05
CA ALA A 288 6.80 -13.14 9.90
C ALA A 288 7.17 -14.51 9.28
N ARG A 289 6.19 -15.23 8.75
CA ARG A 289 6.40 -16.50 8.01
C ARG A 289 7.31 -16.34 6.80
N ARG A 290 7.09 -15.29 5.99
CA ARG A 290 7.93 -15.02 4.81
C ARG A 290 9.38 -14.69 5.21
N LEU A 291 9.61 -14.08 6.38
CA LEU A 291 10.97 -13.80 6.89
C LEU A 291 11.68 -15.07 7.39
N ASP A 292 11.02 -16.00 8.09
CA ASP A 292 11.62 -17.31 8.44
C ASP A 292 11.92 -18.12 7.17
N GLN A 293 10.98 -18.18 6.22
CA GLN A 293 11.20 -18.84 4.93
C GLN A 293 12.36 -18.20 4.16
N ALA A 294 12.45 -16.88 4.10
CA ALA A 294 13.56 -16.18 3.45
C ALA A 294 14.91 -16.48 4.11
N ALA A 295 14.96 -16.54 5.46
CA ALA A 295 16.16 -16.89 6.22
C ALA A 295 16.61 -18.35 6.00
N GLN A 296 15.68 -19.27 5.69
CA GLN A 296 15.99 -20.66 5.36
C GLN A 296 16.55 -20.88 3.94
N ARG A 297 16.44 -19.89 3.04
CA ARG A 297 16.83 -20.02 1.63
C ARG A 297 18.24 -19.46 1.36
N PRO A 298 19.04 -20.11 0.49
CA PRO A 298 20.30 -19.52 0.03
C PRO A 298 20.06 -18.18 -0.69
N MET A 299 21.10 -17.38 -0.84
CA MET A 299 21.05 -16.17 -1.68
C MET A 299 21.00 -16.58 -3.15
N CYS A 300 20.31 -15.80 -3.98
CA CYS A 300 20.20 -16.10 -5.41
C CYS A 300 20.50 -14.87 -6.28
N ALA A 301 21.44 -15.01 -7.21
CA ALA A 301 21.59 -14.10 -8.33
C ALA A 301 20.70 -14.58 -9.49
N GLY A 302 19.70 -13.78 -9.88
CA GLY A 302 18.76 -14.13 -10.94
C GLY A 302 19.09 -13.44 -12.27
N VAL A 303 19.28 -14.22 -13.33
CA VAL A 303 19.38 -13.72 -14.70
C VAL A 303 17.96 -13.63 -15.28
N PHE A 304 17.56 -12.43 -15.67
CA PHE A 304 16.20 -12.13 -16.13
C PHE A 304 16.19 -11.17 -17.33
N GLY A 305 15.03 -10.97 -17.95
CA GLY A 305 14.83 -10.05 -19.06
C GLY A 305 14.65 -10.69 -20.45
N PRO A 306 14.44 -9.86 -21.48
CA PRO A 306 13.94 -10.27 -22.79
C PRO A 306 15.00 -10.88 -23.71
N SER A 307 16.29 -10.59 -23.51
CA SER A 307 17.36 -11.10 -24.38
C SER A 307 17.68 -12.57 -24.09
N GLN A 308 16.86 -13.51 -24.59
CA GLN A 308 17.04 -14.96 -24.36
C GLN A 308 18.46 -15.45 -24.68
N SER A 309 18.96 -15.14 -25.88
CA SER A 309 20.34 -15.46 -26.29
C SER A 309 21.42 -14.83 -25.40
N GLY A 310 21.11 -13.69 -24.77
CA GLY A 310 21.99 -13.05 -23.79
C GLY A 310 21.97 -13.75 -22.43
N LYS A 311 20.78 -14.11 -21.93
CA LYS A 311 20.61 -14.86 -20.67
C LYS A 311 21.33 -16.20 -20.72
N SER A 312 21.05 -17.03 -21.74
CA SER A 312 21.64 -18.37 -21.84
C SER A 312 23.17 -18.33 -21.99
N TYR A 313 23.72 -17.33 -22.69
CA TYR A 313 25.16 -17.10 -22.69
C TYR A 313 25.69 -16.73 -21.30
N LEU A 314 25.09 -15.73 -20.65
CA LEU A 314 25.52 -15.25 -19.33
C LEU A 314 25.46 -16.36 -18.26
N ILE A 315 24.39 -17.13 -18.23
CA ILE A 315 24.24 -18.33 -17.39
C ILE A 315 25.38 -19.31 -17.66
N SER A 316 25.59 -19.68 -18.93
CA SER A 316 26.65 -20.63 -19.30
C SER A 316 28.05 -20.15 -18.91
N ALA A 317 28.31 -18.84 -18.95
CA ALA A 317 29.60 -18.24 -18.66
C ALA A 317 29.84 -18.03 -17.15
N LEU A 318 28.79 -17.70 -16.37
CA LEU A 318 28.87 -17.58 -14.90
C LEU A 318 28.91 -18.94 -14.20
N ALA A 319 28.21 -19.95 -14.73
CA ALA A 319 28.11 -21.28 -14.12
C ALA A 319 29.29 -22.23 -14.46
N ARG A 320 30.20 -21.85 -15.39
CA ARG A 320 31.34 -22.68 -15.81
C ARG A 320 32.68 -22.10 -15.36
N LYS A 321 33.65 -22.96 -15.08
CA LYS A 321 35.00 -22.54 -14.70
C LYS A 321 35.85 -22.19 -15.92
N GLY A 322 35.87 -20.92 -16.30
CA GLY A 322 36.65 -20.42 -17.44
C GLY A 322 36.14 -20.95 -18.77
N SER A 323 36.92 -21.81 -19.44
CA SER A 323 36.58 -22.45 -20.72
C SER A 323 36.09 -23.91 -20.60
N ALA A 324 36.01 -24.46 -19.38
CA ALA A 324 35.53 -25.83 -19.16
C ALA A 324 34.04 -26.01 -19.56
N PRO A 325 33.60 -27.22 -19.97
CA PRO A 325 32.19 -27.51 -20.20
C PRO A 325 31.38 -27.40 -18.89
N LEU A 326 30.09 -27.06 -19.00
CA LEU A 326 29.20 -26.96 -17.85
C LEU A 326 28.71 -28.34 -17.44
N LEU A 327 29.50 -29.02 -16.60
CA LEU A 327 29.19 -30.38 -16.13
C LEU A 327 28.21 -30.36 -14.95
N ALA A 328 26.99 -30.82 -15.21
CA ALA A 328 25.97 -31.09 -14.19
C ALA A 328 26.21 -32.47 -13.56
N ASP A 329 26.11 -32.59 -12.23
CA ASP A 329 26.28 -33.84 -11.48
C ASP A 329 24.92 -34.38 -11.02
N PHE A 330 24.54 -35.53 -11.57
CA PHE A 330 23.31 -36.26 -11.25
C PHE A 330 23.65 -37.52 -10.45
N ALA A 331 23.82 -37.35 -9.14
CA ALA A 331 24.16 -38.40 -8.18
C ALA A 331 25.41 -39.23 -8.58
N GLY A 332 26.46 -38.55 -9.04
CA GLY A 332 27.73 -39.12 -9.51
C GLY A 332 27.84 -39.24 -11.03
N GLN A 333 26.77 -39.01 -11.79
CA GLN A 333 26.80 -39.01 -13.26
C GLN A 333 27.00 -37.59 -13.79
N LYS A 334 28.14 -37.34 -14.44
CA LYS A 334 28.48 -36.02 -14.98
C LYS A 334 28.07 -35.89 -16.45
N ILE A 335 27.22 -34.91 -16.74
CA ILE A 335 26.58 -34.68 -18.05
C ILE A 335 26.84 -33.22 -18.48
N ASP A 336 27.07 -32.98 -19.78
CA ASP A 336 27.26 -31.61 -20.29
C ASP A 336 25.89 -30.92 -20.43
N PHE A 337 25.62 -29.94 -19.58
CA PHE A 337 24.33 -29.26 -19.56
C PHE A 337 24.03 -28.54 -20.89
N ILE A 338 25.04 -27.96 -21.54
CA ILE A 338 24.86 -27.14 -22.74
C ILE A 338 24.68 -28.01 -23.99
N ARG A 339 25.34 -29.16 -24.04
CA ARG A 339 25.26 -30.10 -25.18
C ARG A 339 24.09 -31.10 -25.06
N ASP A 340 23.89 -31.68 -23.88
CA ASP A 340 23.09 -32.89 -23.71
C ASP A 340 21.70 -32.64 -23.07
N ILE A 341 21.48 -31.46 -22.45
CA ILE A 341 20.28 -31.15 -21.65
C ILE A 341 19.54 -29.89 -22.14
N ASN A 342 20.28 -28.82 -22.46
CA ASN A 342 19.72 -27.53 -22.87
C ASN A 342 19.09 -27.61 -24.29
N PRO A 343 17.86 -27.10 -24.50
CA PRO A 343 17.20 -27.16 -25.81
C PRO A 343 17.93 -26.40 -26.92
N GLU A 344 17.74 -26.86 -28.17
CA GLU A 344 18.43 -26.31 -29.33
C GLU A 344 17.64 -25.18 -30.02
N GLY A 345 18.35 -24.12 -30.40
CA GLY A 345 17.77 -22.96 -31.10
C GLY A 345 17.29 -21.83 -30.17
N GLY A 346 17.67 -20.59 -30.49
CA GLY A 346 17.47 -19.40 -29.64
C GLY A 346 16.03 -18.86 -29.52
N ARG A 347 15.03 -19.73 -29.55
CA ARG A 347 13.65 -19.41 -29.11
C ARG A 347 13.57 -19.62 -27.59
N GLU A 348 12.48 -19.14 -26.98
CA GLU A 348 12.26 -19.20 -25.53
C GLU A 348 12.31 -20.65 -25.03
N SER A 349 13.40 -21.02 -24.36
CA SER A 349 13.77 -22.42 -24.19
C SER A 349 13.15 -23.07 -22.96
N THR A 350 12.63 -22.28 -22.02
CA THR A 350 12.23 -22.74 -20.69
C THR A 350 10.84 -22.24 -20.27
N GLY A 351 10.10 -23.07 -19.53
CA GLY A 351 8.83 -22.75 -18.88
C GLY A 351 8.87 -22.84 -17.34
N LEU A 352 10.07 -22.89 -16.77
CA LEU A 352 10.38 -23.11 -15.35
C LEU A 352 11.70 -22.38 -14.99
N VAL A 353 11.97 -22.17 -13.70
CA VAL A 353 13.25 -21.60 -13.24
C VAL A 353 14.31 -22.71 -13.15
N THR A 354 15.53 -22.45 -13.62
CA THR A 354 16.65 -23.41 -13.48
C THR A 354 17.66 -22.88 -12.46
N ARG A 355 17.89 -23.62 -11.37
CA ARG A 355 18.87 -23.29 -10.32
C ARG A 355 20.17 -24.03 -10.54
N PHE A 356 21.27 -23.30 -10.69
CA PHE A 356 22.63 -23.83 -10.69
C PHE A 356 23.24 -23.63 -9.30
N THR A 357 23.66 -24.71 -8.65
CA THR A 357 24.14 -24.71 -7.25
C THR A 357 25.32 -25.65 -7.04
N LEU A 358 26.17 -25.37 -6.05
CA LEU A 358 27.16 -26.33 -5.54
C LEU A 358 26.60 -27.24 -4.44
N GLN A 359 25.38 -26.98 -3.94
CA GLN A 359 24.78 -27.79 -2.88
C GLN A 359 24.32 -29.15 -3.43
N PRO A 360 24.70 -30.29 -2.80
CA PRO A 360 24.28 -31.61 -3.25
C PRO A 360 22.76 -31.79 -3.09
N ALA A 361 22.16 -32.60 -3.96
CA ALA A 361 20.73 -32.88 -3.97
C ALA A 361 20.32 -33.80 -2.79
N THR A 362 19.95 -33.21 -1.65
CA THR A 362 19.59 -33.91 -0.41
C THR A 362 18.38 -34.84 -0.58
N GLY A 363 18.65 -36.13 -0.79
CA GLY A 363 17.61 -37.17 -0.98
C GLY A 363 17.51 -37.71 -2.42
N ALA A 364 18.25 -37.15 -3.37
CA ALA A 364 18.39 -37.72 -4.71
C ALA A 364 19.09 -39.09 -4.66
N THR A 365 18.77 -39.97 -5.61
CA THR A 365 19.36 -41.31 -5.71
C THR A 365 19.82 -41.60 -7.14
N PRO A 366 20.75 -42.55 -7.38
CA PRO A 366 21.15 -42.91 -8.75
C PRO A 366 20.01 -43.41 -9.66
N ALA A 367 18.86 -43.83 -9.09
CA ALA A 367 17.66 -44.23 -9.82
C ALA A 367 16.66 -43.07 -10.04
N ALA A 368 16.79 -41.98 -9.27
CA ALA A 368 16.02 -40.75 -9.45
C ALA A 368 16.89 -39.54 -9.04
N PRO A 369 17.84 -39.11 -9.90
CA PRO A 369 18.81 -38.09 -9.54
C PRO A 369 18.37 -36.66 -9.90
N VAL A 370 17.29 -36.49 -10.68
CA VAL A 370 16.80 -35.18 -11.12
C VAL A 370 15.88 -34.59 -10.04
N GLN A 371 16.38 -33.61 -9.28
CA GLN A 371 15.60 -32.91 -8.24
C GLN A 371 14.82 -31.72 -8.83
N MET A 372 13.55 -31.59 -8.44
CA MET A 372 12.67 -30.49 -8.83
C MET A 372 11.82 -30.00 -7.65
N ARG A 373 11.63 -28.68 -7.55
CA ARG A 373 10.68 -28.02 -6.63
C ARG A 373 9.34 -27.87 -7.34
N LEU A 374 8.25 -28.17 -6.66
CA LEU A 374 6.91 -28.15 -7.24
C LEU A 374 6.15 -26.86 -6.90
N LEU A 375 5.15 -26.57 -7.73
CA LEU A 375 4.13 -25.55 -7.47
C LEU A 375 3.18 -26.05 -6.37
N THR A 376 2.77 -25.15 -5.48
CA THR A 376 1.74 -25.46 -4.47
C THR A 376 0.34 -25.46 -5.08
N GLN A 377 -0.65 -25.97 -4.33
CA GLN A 377 -2.05 -25.90 -4.76
C GLN A 377 -2.63 -24.47 -4.79
N THR A 378 -2.03 -23.49 -4.11
CA THR A 378 -2.40 -22.06 -4.26
C THR A 378 -1.62 -21.38 -5.38
N ASP A 379 -0.40 -21.82 -5.69
CA ASP A 379 0.36 -21.34 -6.86
C ASP A 379 -0.44 -21.58 -8.15
N LEU A 380 -1.10 -22.74 -8.28
CA LEU A 380 -1.97 -23.05 -9.41
C LEU A 380 -3.14 -22.07 -9.55
N VAL A 381 -3.75 -21.64 -8.42
CA VAL A 381 -4.80 -20.60 -8.40
C VAL A 381 -4.22 -19.25 -8.83
N LYS A 382 -3.03 -18.88 -8.34
CA LYS A 382 -2.33 -17.63 -8.68
C LYS A 382 -2.00 -17.58 -10.17
N ILE A 383 -1.47 -18.67 -10.75
CA ILE A 383 -1.16 -18.79 -12.19
C ILE A 383 -2.42 -18.62 -13.04
N ILE A 384 -3.50 -19.34 -12.72
CA ILE A 384 -4.73 -19.30 -13.51
C ILE A 384 -5.41 -17.93 -13.39
N GLY A 385 -5.47 -17.35 -12.19
CA GLY A 385 -6.01 -16.00 -11.99
C GLY A 385 -5.16 -14.90 -12.65
N ASN A 386 -3.83 -14.99 -12.59
CA ASN A 386 -2.90 -14.09 -13.28
C ASN A 386 -3.10 -14.16 -14.81
N THR A 387 -3.28 -15.37 -15.35
CA THR A 387 -3.62 -15.60 -16.76
C THR A 387 -4.94 -14.92 -17.15
N TYR A 388 -6.01 -15.12 -16.36
CA TYR A 388 -7.31 -14.53 -16.61
C TYR A 388 -7.23 -12.99 -16.59
N TYR A 389 -6.74 -12.38 -15.50
CA TYR A 389 -6.76 -10.92 -15.33
C TYR A 389 -5.71 -10.12 -16.10
N ALA A 390 -4.68 -10.75 -16.66
CA ALA A 390 -3.58 -10.05 -17.34
C ALA A 390 -3.46 -10.32 -18.84
N ASP A 391 -4.13 -11.35 -19.39
CA ASP A 391 -4.12 -11.69 -20.81
C ASP A 391 -5.53 -11.65 -21.47
N CYS A 392 -6.61 -11.46 -20.68
CA CYS A 392 -7.99 -11.34 -21.16
C CYS A 392 -8.53 -9.91 -21.01
N ASP A 393 -9.52 -9.56 -21.85
CA ASP A 393 -10.30 -8.33 -21.75
C ASP A 393 -11.61 -8.62 -21.01
N HIS A 394 -11.91 -7.87 -19.95
CA HIS A 394 -13.11 -8.05 -19.13
C HIS A 394 -14.17 -6.97 -19.37
N SER A 395 -14.05 -6.15 -20.43
CA SER A 395 -15.03 -5.09 -20.71
C SER A 395 -16.45 -5.60 -21.01
N ASP A 396 -16.55 -6.83 -21.52
CA ASP A 396 -17.80 -7.48 -21.95
C ASP A 396 -18.21 -8.67 -21.04
N ASP A 397 -17.49 -8.90 -19.92
CA ASP A 397 -17.73 -10.02 -18.99
C ASP A 397 -18.99 -9.81 -18.14
N GLU A 398 -19.83 -10.85 -17.95
CA GLU A 398 -21.00 -10.75 -17.05
C GLU A 398 -20.55 -10.50 -15.60
N LEU A 399 -21.03 -9.40 -15.02
CA LEU A 399 -20.73 -9.00 -13.65
C LEU A 399 -21.38 -9.95 -12.63
N LEU A 400 -20.55 -10.66 -11.87
CA LEU A 400 -20.99 -11.46 -10.74
C LEU A 400 -21.65 -10.57 -9.69
N THR A 401 -22.88 -10.88 -9.28
CA THR A 401 -23.61 -10.11 -8.29
C THR A 401 -23.43 -10.69 -6.88
N GLN A 402 -23.52 -9.84 -5.84
CA GLN A 402 -23.42 -10.29 -4.44
C GLN A 402 -24.44 -11.38 -4.06
N PRO A 403 -25.71 -11.37 -4.54
CA PRO A 403 -26.65 -12.47 -4.31
C PRO A 403 -26.17 -13.81 -4.88
N GLN A 404 -25.65 -13.85 -6.12
CA GLN A 404 -25.11 -15.07 -6.73
C GLN A 404 -23.88 -15.60 -5.97
N LEU A 405 -23.03 -14.71 -5.49
CA LEU A 405 -21.86 -15.04 -4.67
C LEU A 405 -22.28 -15.64 -3.32
N ASN A 406 -23.27 -15.03 -2.65
CA ASN A 406 -23.84 -15.53 -1.41
C ASN A 406 -24.55 -16.89 -1.61
N GLU A 407 -25.29 -17.07 -2.70
CA GLU A 407 -25.97 -18.33 -3.04
C GLU A 407 -24.95 -19.47 -3.27
N LEU A 408 -23.87 -19.21 -4.00
CA LEU A 408 -22.80 -20.17 -4.21
C LEU A 408 -22.12 -20.58 -2.90
N LEU A 409 -21.81 -19.61 -2.03
CA LEU A 409 -21.19 -19.87 -0.72
C LEU A 409 -22.14 -20.66 0.20
N ALA A 410 -23.42 -20.31 0.23
CA ALA A 410 -24.45 -21.05 0.97
C ALA A 410 -24.66 -22.48 0.43
N GLY A 411 -24.55 -22.69 -0.89
CA GLY A 411 -24.60 -24.01 -1.51
C GLY A 411 -23.34 -24.86 -1.26
N LEU A 412 -22.19 -24.23 -1.01
CA LEU A 412 -20.93 -24.91 -0.69
C LEU A 412 -20.79 -25.28 0.80
N ALA A 413 -21.38 -24.50 1.72
CA ALA A 413 -21.24 -24.75 3.16
C ALA A 413 -21.66 -26.18 3.60
N PRO A 414 -22.75 -26.79 3.10
CA PRO A 414 -23.10 -28.18 3.42
C PRO A 414 -22.13 -29.25 2.89
N ALA A 415 -21.22 -28.91 1.97
CA ALA A 415 -20.20 -29.83 1.45
C ALA A 415 -18.90 -29.85 2.28
N ALA A 416 -18.73 -28.89 3.20
CA ALA A 416 -17.56 -28.82 4.07
C ALA A 416 -17.52 -30.00 5.05
N GLN A 417 -16.41 -30.74 5.08
CA GLN A 417 -16.17 -31.84 6.01
C GLN A 417 -15.86 -31.31 7.42
N ASP A 418 -15.97 -32.11 8.48
CA ASP A 418 -15.68 -31.64 9.86
C ASP A 418 -14.19 -31.36 10.13
N GLN A 419 -13.29 -31.93 9.32
CA GLN A 419 -11.84 -31.73 9.39
C GLN A 419 -11.29 -31.30 8.01
N PRO A 420 -10.10 -30.67 7.95
CA PRO A 420 -9.43 -30.38 6.69
C PRO A 420 -9.21 -31.65 5.84
N VAL A 421 -9.37 -31.52 4.53
CA VAL A 421 -9.32 -32.65 3.58
C VAL A 421 -7.89 -32.95 3.11
N ASP A 422 -7.01 -31.95 3.15
CA ASP A 422 -5.61 -31.97 2.73
C ASP A 422 -4.87 -30.78 3.39
N PRO A 423 -3.56 -30.55 3.15
CA PRO A 423 -2.77 -29.53 3.85
C PRO A 423 -3.14 -28.06 3.62
N LEU A 424 -4.16 -27.72 2.83
CA LEU A 424 -4.56 -26.32 2.62
C LEU A 424 -5.07 -25.68 3.93
N THR A 425 -4.52 -24.53 4.31
CA THR A 425 -4.93 -23.77 5.50
C THR A 425 -5.77 -22.53 5.15
N ALA A 426 -6.42 -21.93 6.15
CA ALA A 426 -7.08 -20.63 6.02
C ALA A 426 -6.10 -19.51 5.62
N GLU A 427 -4.86 -19.56 6.13
CA GLU A 427 -3.81 -18.59 5.87
C GLU A 427 -3.30 -18.64 4.41
N ASP A 428 -3.31 -19.82 3.79
CA ASP A 428 -3.04 -19.96 2.34
C ASP A 428 -4.11 -19.24 1.48
N VAL A 429 -5.35 -19.15 1.97
CA VAL A 429 -6.43 -18.40 1.31
C VAL A 429 -6.31 -16.89 1.54
N TYR A 430 -5.82 -16.45 2.71
CA TYR A 430 -5.46 -15.04 2.91
C TYR A 430 -4.20 -14.63 2.11
N ASP A 431 -3.27 -15.55 1.83
CA ASP A 431 -2.17 -15.30 0.89
C ASP A 431 -2.66 -15.19 -0.57
N LEU A 432 -3.69 -15.95 -0.96
CA LEU A 432 -4.41 -15.73 -2.22
C LEU A 432 -5.07 -14.34 -2.25
N GLN A 433 -5.80 -13.95 -1.21
CA GLN A 433 -6.39 -12.61 -1.11
C GLN A 433 -5.31 -11.53 -1.27
N ALA A 434 -4.22 -11.60 -0.51
CA ALA A 434 -3.14 -10.62 -0.56
C ALA A 434 -2.47 -10.55 -1.94
N TYR A 435 -2.36 -11.67 -2.65
CA TYR A 435 -1.86 -11.71 -4.02
C TYR A 435 -2.80 -10.99 -5.00
N PHE A 436 -4.09 -11.34 -5.04
CA PHE A 436 -5.04 -10.72 -5.95
C PHE A 436 -5.31 -9.24 -5.62
N GLU A 437 -5.31 -8.87 -4.34
CA GLU A 437 -5.41 -7.47 -3.93
C GLU A 437 -4.14 -6.65 -4.23
N ARG A 438 -2.94 -7.27 -4.29
CA ARG A 438 -1.72 -6.55 -4.70
C ARG A 438 -1.73 -6.25 -6.20
N TYR A 439 -1.92 -7.28 -7.03
CA TYR A 439 -1.72 -7.18 -8.48
C TYR A 439 -2.99 -6.78 -9.26
N PHE A 440 -4.18 -7.05 -8.73
CA PHE A 440 -5.45 -6.95 -9.48
C PHE A 440 -6.55 -6.12 -8.79
N LYS A 441 -6.20 -5.24 -7.83
CA LYS A 441 -7.14 -4.31 -7.14
C LYS A 441 -8.02 -3.44 -8.05
N GLY A 442 -7.61 -3.24 -9.30
CA GLY A 442 -8.36 -2.48 -10.29
C GLY A 442 -9.58 -3.23 -10.86
N GLN A 443 -9.60 -4.56 -10.80
CA GLN A 443 -10.62 -5.38 -11.44
C GLN A 443 -11.89 -5.47 -10.57
N GLU A 444 -13.07 -5.18 -11.15
CA GLU A 444 -14.34 -5.16 -10.40
C GLU A 444 -14.66 -6.50 -9.73
N ARG A 445 -14.35 -7.63 -10.40
CA ARG A 445 -14.48 -8.97 -9.81
C ARG A 445 -13.66 -9.12 -8.52
N ILE A 446 -12.42 -8.61 -8.47
CA ILE A 446 -11.59 -8.64 -7.26
C ILE A 446 -12.14 -7.69 -6.18
N ARG A 447 -12.68 -6.53 -6.56
CA ARG A 447 -13.33 -5.61 -5.60
C ARG A 447 -14.55 -6.25 -4.94
N LEU A 448 -15.39 -6.95 -5.69
CA LEU A 448 -16.55 -7.69 -5.16
C LEU A 448 -16.12 -8.80 -4.19
N LEU A 449 -15.05 -9.53 -4.48
CA LEU A 449 -14.55 -10.59 -3.58
C LEU A 449 -14.03 -10.06 -2.22
N ARG A 450 -13.76 -8.74 -2.08
CA ARG A 450 -13.49 -8.11 -0.77
C ARG A 450 -14.71 -8.10 0.15
N LEU A 451 -15.93 -8.19 -0.40
CA LEU A 451 -17.19 -8.18 0.35
C LEU A 451 -17.48 -9.56 0.95
N GLY A 452 -16.64 -9.98 1.90
CA GLY A 452 -16.82 -11.17 2.74
C GLY A 452 -16.43 -12.52 2.12
N TYR A 453 -16.26 -12.62 0.80
CA TYR A 453 -15.90 -13.90 0.15
C TYR A 453 -14.61 -14.51 0.70
N TRP A 454 -13.53 -13.72 0.84
CA TRP A 454 -12.24 -14.28 1.26
C TRP A 454 -12.27 -14.89 2.67
N GLU A 455 -13.08 -14.33 3.58
CA GLU A 455 -13.24 -14.86 4.93
C GLU A 455 -14.04 -16.17 4.96
N GLN A 456 -15.13 -16.25 4.20
CA GLN A 456 -15.87 -17.52 4.04
C GLN A 456 -15.04 -18.56 3.27
N ALA A 457 -14.29 -18.15 2.25
CA ALA A 457 -13.41 -19.02 1.48
C ALA A 457 -12.27 -19.58 2.34
N ALA A 458 -11.71 -18.80 3.27
CA ALA A 458 -10.69 -19.26 4.22
C ALA A 458 -11.24 -20.32 5.20
N GLN A 459 -12.50 -20.19 5.62
CA GLN A 459 -13.18 -21.18 6.47
C GLN A 459 -13.58 -22.46 5.69
N LEU A 460 -14.02 -22.31 4.44
CA LEU A 460 -14.56 -23.40 3.61
C LEU A 460 -13.48 -24.18 2.86
N ALA A 461 -12.51 -23.52 2.22
CA ALA A 461 -11.61 -24.19 1.26
C ALA A 461 -10.83 -25.38 1.87
N PRO A 462 -10.23 -25.30 3.08
CA PRO A 462 -9.57 -26.44 3.73
C PRO A 462 -10.49 -27.66 3.91
N ARG A 463 -11.78 -27.39 4.17
CA ARG A 463 -12.81 -28.38 4.51
C ARG A 463 -13.57 -28.91 3.30
N LEU A 464 -13.47 -28.25 2.14
CA LEU A 464 -14.08 -28.70 0.88
C LEU A 464 -13.22 -29.75 0.18
N ARG A 465 -13.87 -30.75 -0.41
CA ARG A 465 -13.25 -31.67 -1.37
C ARG A 465 -12.99 -30.95 -2.69
N ILE A 466 -11.99 -31.42 -3.46
CA ILE A 466 -11.52 -30.71 -4.67
C ILE A 466 -12.62 -30.41 -5.71
N ALA A 467 -13.60 -31.31 -5.88
CA ALA A 467 -14.72 -31.12 -6.81
C ALA A 467 -15.64 -29.93 -6.45
N ASP A 468 -15.59 -29.46 -5.20
CA ASP A 468 -16.33 -28.31 -4.70
C ASP A 468 -15.40 -27.11 -4.47
N ARG A 469 -14.13 -27.33 -4.06
CA ARG A 469 -13.10 -26.30 -3.98
C ARG A 469 -12.81 -25.64 -5.33
N VAL A 470 -12.88 -26.39 -6.45
CA VAL A 470 -12.76 -25.81 -7.79
C VAL A 470 -13.92 -24.87 -8.13
N LYS A 471 -15.12 -25.05 -7.55
CA LYS A 471 -16.24 -24.11 -7.70
C LYS A 471 -15.96 -22.83 -6.91
N LEU A 472 -15.46 -22.97 -5.67
CA LEU A 472 -15.10 -21.86 -4.80
C LEU A 472 -14.01 -20.96 -5.40
N PHE A 473 -12.89 -21.54 -5.85
CA PHE A 473 -11.81 -20.78 -6.49
C PHE A 473 -12.12 -20.42 -7.95
N GLY A 474 -12.99 -21.18 -8.64
CA GLY A 474 -13.45 -20.88 -9.99
C GLY A 474 -14.05 -19.47 -10.14
N VAL A 475 -14.67 -18.95 -9.07
CA VAL A 475 -15.17 -17.57 -9.00
C VAL A 475 -14.11 -16.52 -9.37
N ILE A 476 -12.85 -16.78 -9.00
CA ILE A 476 -11.70 -15.89 -9.21
C ILE A 476 -11.40 -15.73 -10.70
N TRP A 477 -11.53 -16.79 -11.51
CA TRP A 477 -11.21 -16.82 -12.94
C TRP A 477 -12.46 -16.94 -13.84
N GLY A 478 -13.59 -16.34 -13.43
CA GLY A 478 -14.81 -16.28 -14.23
C GLY A 478 -15.56 -17.62 -14.38
N GLY A 479 -15.17 -18.67 -13.65
CA GLY A 479 -15.76 -20.01 -13.72
C GLY A 479 -15.36 -20.83 -14.96
N VAL A 480 -14.44 -20.33 -15.79
CA VAL A 480 -14.04 -20.90 -17.09
C VAL A 480 -13.73 -22.41 -17.00
N SER A 481 -14.45 -23.20 -17.80
CA SER A 481 -14.47 -24.67 -17.66
C SER A 481 -13.11 -25.34 -17.93
N GLN A 482 -12.34 -24.79 -18.87
CA GLN A 482 -11.02 -25.29 -19.27
C GLN A 482 -9.98 -25.04 -18.17
N PHE A 483 -10.05 -23.89 -17.51
CA PHE A 483 -9.23 -23.56 -16.35
C PHE A 483 -9.56 -24.45 -15.14
N ASN A 484 -10.86 -24.69 -14.88
CA ASN A 484 -11.30 -25.66 -13.86
C ASN A 484 -10.71 -27.06 -14.13
N GLN A 485 -10.75 -27.52 -15.39
CA GLN A 485 -10.21 -28.84 -15.78
C GLN A 485 -8.69 -28.95 -15.61
N ILE A 486 -7.91 -27.91 -15.93
CA ILE A 486 -6.46 -27.89 -15.67
C ILE A 486 -6.19 -27.89 -14.16
N TYR A 487 -6.90 -27.06 -13.38
CA TYR A 487 -6.73 -27.03 -11.93
C TYR A 487 -6.96 -28.41 -11.30
N LEU A 488 -8.03 -29.11 -11.69
CA LEU A 488 -8.35 -30.47 -11.22
C LEU A 488 -7.25 -31.49 -11.54
N ARG A 489 -6.69 -31.47 -12.76
CA ARG A 489 -5.62 -32.40 -13.18
C ARG A 489 -4.31 -32.15 -12.42
N LEU A 490 -3.87 -30.90 -12.37
CA LEU A 490 -2.63 -30.53 -11.71
C LEU A 490 -2.72 -30.77 -10.19
N TYR A 491 -3.88 -30.48 -9.57
CA TYR A 491 -4.16 -30.88 -8.20
C TYR A 491 -4.06 -32.40 -8.00
N ALA A 492 -4.63 -33.23 -8.90
CA ALA A 492 -4.54 -34.68 -8.78
C ALA A 492 -3.10 -35.20 -8.82
N GLY A 493 -2.22 -34.55 -9.61
CA GLY A 493 -0.78 -34.82 -9.60
C GLY A 493 -0.10 -34.48 -8.27
N LEU A 494 -0.41 -33.32 -7.68
CA LEU A 494 0.07 -32.93 -6.35
C LEU A 494 -0.46 -33.86 -5.25
N GLN A 495 -1.73 -34.27 -5.33
CA GLN A 495 -2.35 -35.21 -4.40
C GLN A 495 -1.69 -36.61 -4.48
N GLY A 496 -1.34 -37.08 -5.68
CA GLY A 496 -0.58 -38.33 -5.88
C GLY A 496 0.83 -38.30 -5.30
N LEU A 497 1.41 -37.11 -5.13
CA LEU A 497 2.68 -36.88 -4.43
C LEU A 497 2.49 -36.54 -2.94
N ASN A 498 1.27 -36.64 -2.42
CA ASN A 498 0.89 -36.24 -1.06
C ASN A 498 1.44 -34.84 -0.71
N PHE A 499 1.29 -33.90 -1.65
CA PHE A 499 1.66 -32.48 -1.55
C PHE A 499 3.12 -32.21 -1.17
N ALA A 500 4.06 -33.07 -1.59
CA ALA A 500 5.49 -32.83 -1.41
C ALA A 500 5.96 -31.52 -2.09
N SER A 501 6.78 -30.73 -1.39
CA SER A 501 7.41 -29.51 -1.94
C SER A 501 8.44 -29.81 -3.04
N ASP A 502 9.09 -30.97 -2.93
CA ASP A 502 10.21 -31.40 -3.75
C ASP A 502 9.99 -32.84 -4.22
N ALA A 503 10.39 -33.13 -5.45
CA ALA A 503 10.28 -34.44 -6.06
C ALA A 503 11.54 -34.81 -6.86
N TYR A 504 11.64 -36.10 -7.18
CA TYR A 504 12.76 -36.72 -7.86
C TYR A 504 12.27 -37.55 -9.05
N ALA A 505 12.98 -37.44 -10.18
CA ALA A 505 12.76 -38.22 -11.40
C ALA A 505 14.06 -38.87 -11.90
N GLY A 506 13.94 -39.87 -12.77
CA GLY A 506 15.08 -40.45 -13.48
C GLY A 506 15.64 -39.51 -14.57
N LEU A 507 16.79 -39.85 -15.14
CA LEU A 507 17.45 -39.04 -16.18
C LEU A 507 16.64 -38.93 -17.48
N GLU A 508 15.71 -39.86 -17.72
CA GLU A 508 14.73 -39.81 -18.80
C GLU A 508 13.78 -38.59 -18.70
N ALA A 509 13.81 -37.83 -17.61
CA ALA A 509 13.17 -36.52 -17.47
C ALA A 509 13.88 -35.41 -18.29
N LEU A 510 15.18 -35.52 -18.53
CA LEU A 510 15.99 -34.49 -19.19
C LEU A 510 16.61 -34.97 -20.52
N ILE A 511 16.82 -36.27 -20.68
CA ILE A 511 17.48 -36.87 -21.84
C ILE A 511 16.52 -37.89 -22.50
N PRO A 512 16.33 -37.86 -23.83
CA PRO A 512 16.93 -36.96 -24.81
C PRO A 512 16.39 -35.52 -24.69
N ARG A 513 17.23 -34.54 -25.03
CA ARG A 513 16.93 -33.10 -24.90
C ARG A 513 15.65 -32.68 -25.63
N GLU A 514 15.32 -33.32 -26.75
CA GLU A 514 14.09 -33.12 -27.55
C GLU A 514 12.79 -33.54 -26.83
N GLN A 515 12.90 -34.16 -25.65
CA GLN A 515 11.77 -34.49 -24.77
C GLN A 515 11.94 -33.90 -23.36
N SER A 516 12.96 -33.08 -23.14
CA SER A 516 13.33 -32.56 -21.82
C SER A 516 12.18 -31.80 -21.16
N LEU A 517 12.02 -31.98 -19.85
CA LEU A 517 11.08 -31.17 -19.05
C LEU A 517 11.42 -29.67 -19.06
N ILE A 518 12.66 -29.32 -19.41
CA ILE A 518 13.12 -27.94 -19.59
C ILE A 518 12.44 -27.32 -20.82
N ASP A 519 12.32 -28.06 -21.93
CA ASP A 519 11.78 -27.54 -23.19
C ASP A 519 10.30 -27.14 -23.02
N VAL A 520 10.02 -25.88 -23.34
CA VAL A 520 8.67 -25.30 -23.36
C VAL A 520 7.72 -26.03 -24.31
N GLN A 521 8.21 -26.72 -25.36
CA GLN A 521 7.37 -27.53 -26.25
C GLN A 521 6.69 -28.69 -25.51
N THR A 522 7.32 -29.25 -24.47
CA THR A 522 6.76 -30.34 -23.65
C THR A 522 5.41 -29.93 -23.01
N LEU A 523 5.21 -28.63 -22.74
CA LEU A 523 3.97 -28.11 -22.17
C LEU A 523 2.77 -28.15 -23.15
N LYS A 524 2.99 -28.28 -24.47
CA LYS A 524 1.89 -28.37 -25.46
C LYS A 524 1.00 -29.60 -25.27
N GLY A 525 1.52 -30.66 -24.67
CA GLY A 525 0.74 -31.85 -24.30
C GLY A 525 -0.22 -31.64 -23.11
N LEU A 526 -0.28 -30.44 -22.51
CA LEU A 526 -1.10 -30.16 -21.34
C LEU A 526 -2.58 -30.19 -21.72
N GLY A 527 -3.42 -30.83 -20.90
CA GLY A 527 -4.84 -31.05 -21.19
C GLY A 527 -5.12 -32.17 -22.20
N THR A 528 -4.22 -32.46 -23.14
CA THR A 528 -4.37 -33.58 -24.10
C THR A 528 -3.76 -34.90 -23.59
N GLY A 529 -2.81 -34.84 -22.65
CA GLY A 529 -2.10 -36.02 -22.12
C GLY A 529 -1.04 -36.59 -23.08
N GLY A 530 -0.72 -35.87 -24.16
CA GLY A 530 0.35 -36.24 -25.09
C GLY A 530 1.75 -36.08 -24.51
N GLY A 531 2.73 -36.75 -25.11
CA GLY A 531 4.15 -36.67 -24.74
C GLY A 531 4.70 -37.84 -23.91
N GLY A 532 3.89 -38.86 -23.61
CA GLY A 532 4.31 -39.99 -22.77
C GLY A 532 4.29 -39.64 -21.27
N THR A 533 4.75 -40.56 -20.43
CA THR A 533 4.66 -40.45 -18.96
C THR A 533 6.03 -40.45 -18.28
N LEU A 534 6.07 -39.90 -17.05
CA LEU A 534 7.18 -39.95 -16.12
C LEU A 534 6.69 -40.40 -14.75
N THR A 535 7.56 -41.07 -13.99
CA THR A 535 7.29 -41.42 -12.59
C THR A 535 8.06 -40.48 -11.67
N LEU A 536 7.34 -39.77 -10.81
CA LEU A 536 7.90 -38.89 -9.80
C LEU A 536 7.87 -39.58 -8.44
N THR A 537 8.93 -39.41 -7.65
CA THR A 537 8.95 -39.75 -6.21
C THR A 537 9.06 -38.45 -5.42
N GLY A 538 8.07 -38.14 -4.57
CA GLY A 538 8.13 -36.99 -3.66
C GLY A 538 9.15 -37.19 -2.53
N ALA A 539 9.63 -36.11 -1.92
CA ALA A 539 10.56 -36.18 -0.78
C ALA A 539 9.98 -36.91 0.46
N ASN A 540 8.65 -37.03 0.53
CA ASN A 540 7.91 -37.83 1.51
C ASN A 540 7.83 -39.34 1.16
N GLY A 541 8.42 -39.78 0.04
CA GLY A 541 8.39 -41.15 -0.46
C GLY A 541 7.16 -41.53 -1.30
N ALA A 542 6.17 -40.65 -1.45
CA ALA A 542 5.00 -40.89 -2.30
C ALA A 542 5.40 -40.99 -3.78
N ARG A 543 4.67 -41.78 -4.57
CA ARG A 543 4.97 -41.99 -6.00
C ARG A 543 3.74 -41.84 -6.87
N VAL A 544 3.89 -41.11 -7.97
CA VAL A 544 2.86 -40.93 -9.00
C VAL A 544 3.47 -41.07 -10.39
N THR A 545 2.67 -41.53 -11.35
CA THR A 545 3.03 -41.54 -12.77
C THR A 545 2.11 -40.59 -13.51
N LEU A 546 2.67 -39.58 -14.18
CA LEU A 546 1.94 -38.47 -14.82
C LEU A 546 2.41 -38.26 -16.27
N PRO A 547 1.59 -37.64 -17.15
CA PRO A 547 2.04 -37.17 -18.45
C PRO A 547 3.20 -36.16 -18.34
N ARG A 548 4.19 -36.21 -19.25
CA ARG A 548 5.35 -35.27 -19.24
C ARG A 548 4.90 -33.81 -19.21
N SER A 549 3.85 -33.46 -19.94
CA SER A 549 3.28 -32.12 -20.00
C SER A 549 2.70 -31.64 -18.67
N GLU A 550 2.04 -32.53 -17.91
CA GLU A 550 1.50 -32.23 -16.58
C GLU A 550 2.63 -32.15 -15.54
N VAL A 551 3.73 -32.91 -15.71
CA VAL A 551 4.97 -32.73 -14.94
C VAL A 551 5.64 -31.38 -15.22
N THR A 552 5.87 -31.01 -16.49
CA THR A 552 6.40 -29.68 -16.86
C THR A 552 5.48 -28.54 -16.37
N ALA A 553 4.16 -28.77 -16.30
CA ALA A 553 3.22 -27.81 -15.72
C ALA A 553 3.43 -27.66 -14.20
N LEU A 554 3.63 -28.75 -13.45
CA LEU A 554 3.78 -28.73 -11.98
C LEU A 554 5.14 -28.24 -11.45
N ILE A 555 6.22 -28.28 -12.24
CA ILE A 555 7.56 -27.88 -11.75
C ILE A 555 7.67 -26.36 -11.64
N ALA A 556 8.07 -25.86 -10.46
CA ALA A 556 8.45 -24.47 -10.25
C ALA A 556 9.94 -24.23 -10.53
N GLU A 557 10.80 -25.14 -10.05
CA GLU A 557 12.26 -25.06 -10.15
C GLU A 557 12.83 -26.42 -10.57
N LEU A 558 13.82 -26.43 -11.46
CA LEU A 558 14.70 -27.57 -11.69
C LEU A 558 16.07 -27.28 -11.09
N ARG A 559 16.60 -28.18 -10.26
CA ARG A 559 17.92 -28.03 -9.63
C ARG A 559 19.00 -28.77 -10.41
N ILE A 560 20.03 -28.03 -10.80
CA ILE A 560 21.23 -28.49 -11.50
C ILE A 560 22.42 -28.31 -10.54
N VAL A 561 22.95 -29.41 -10.01
CA VAL A 561 24.17 -29.38 -9.20
C VAL A 561 25.37 -29.28 -10.15
N ILE A 562 26.22 -28.26 -10.01
CA ILE A 562 27.39 -28.07 -10.88
C ILE A 562 28.64 -28.75 -10.31
N SER A 563 29.40 -29.43 -11.16
CA SER A 563 30.55 -30.27 -10.78
C SER A 563 31.78 -29.51 -10.29
N GLU A 564 31.90 -28.22 -10.63
CA GLU A 564 33.08 -27.40 -10.34
C GLU A 564 32.66 -26.02 -9.87
N GLN A 565 33.37 -25.49 -8.88
CA GLN A 565 33.19 -24.12 -8.40
C GLN A 565 33.71 -23.11 -9.46
N PRO A 566 32.86 -22.23 -10.04
CA PRO A 566 33.29 -21.26 -11.04
C PRO A 566 33.91 -20.00 -10.41
N TRP A 567 33.23 -19.46 -9.39
CA TRP A 567 33.62 -18.27 -8.62
C TRP A 567 33.53 -18.56 -7.12
N ASP A 568 34.20 -17.76 -6.29
CA ASP A 568 34.20 -17.96 -4.83
C ASP A 568 32.80 -17.83 -4.22
N PHE A 569 32.01 -16.86 -4.69
CA PHE A 569 30.65 -16.59 -4.20
C PHE A 569 29.65 -17.74 -4.37
N PHE A 570 29.91 -18.72 -5.25
CA PHE A 570 29.06 -19.91 -5.38
C PHE A 570 29.03 -20.82 -4.13
N GLN A 571 29.87 -20.57 -3.12
CA GLN A 571 29.76 -21.20 -1.79
C GLN A 571 28.51 -20.72 -1.01
N HIS A 572 27.94 -19.57 -1.37
CA HIS A 572 26.89 -18.89 -0.60
C HIS A 572 25.72 -18.35 -1.46
N THR A 573 25.93 -18.20 -2.77
CA THR A 573 24.94 -17.70 -3.73
C THR A 573 24.72 -18.71 -4.87
N ASP A 574 23.47 -19.11 -5.08
CA ASP A 574 23.05 -19.86 -6.26
C ASP A 574 22.80 -18.93 -7.46
N LEU A 575 22.86 -19.48 -8.67
CA LEU A 575 22.53 -18.77 -9.90
C LEU A 575 21.18 -19.29 -10.47
N LEU A 576 20.23 -18.39 -10.71
CA LEU A 576 18.91 -18.72 -11.27
C LEU A 576 18.80 -18.23 -12.72
N ASP A 577 18.47 -19.12 -13.65
CA ASP A 577 17.96 -18.73 -14.98
C ASP A 577 16.43 -18.64 -14.93
N PHE A 578 15.90 -17.42 -15.10
CA PHE A 578 14.46 -17.21 -15.20
C PHE A 578 13.98 -17.33 -16.65
N PRO A 579 12.79 -17.91 -16.90
CA PRO A 579 12.21 -17.93 -18.23
C PRO A 579 12.05 -16.52 -18.80
N GLY A 580 12.18 -16.39 -20.12
CA GLY A 580 12.07 -15.09 -20.81
C GLY A 580 10.72 -14.43 -20.55
N ALA A 581 10.74 -13.15 -20.16
CA ALA A 581 9.53 -12.37 -19.94
C ALA A 581 8.71 -12.29 -21.23
N ARG A 582 7.40 -12.59 -21.12
CA ARG A 582 6.47 -12.66 -22.26
C ARG A 582 5.59 -11.40 -22.30
N SER A 583 5.33 -10.88 -23.49
CA SER A 583 4.26 -9.90 -23.71
C SER A 583 2.90 -10.50 -23.33
N ARG A 584 1.99 -9.66 -22.83
CA ARG A 584 0.60 -10.05 -22.56
C ARG A 584 -0.27 -9.94 -23.80
N GLU A 585 -1.27 -10.81 -23.89
CA GLU A 585 -2.35 -10.69 -24.87
C GLU A 585 -3.45 -9.72 -24.38
N GLN A 586 -4.45 -9.46 -25.24
CA GLN A 586 -5.70 -8.79 -24.87
C GLN A 586 -6.86 -9.54 -25.53
N ILE A 587 -7.14 -10.75 -25.04
CA ILE A 587 -8.12 -11.66 -25.63
C ILE A 587 -9.54 -11.22 -25.27
N LYS A 588 -10.34 -10.89 -26.28
CA LYS A 588 -11.76 -10.52 -26.11
C LYS A 588 -12.68 -11.74 -26.00
N ASP A 589 -12.64 -12.64 -26.99
CA ASP A 589 -13.39 -13.90 -26.93
C ASP A 589 -12.48 -15.01 -26.37
N LEU A 590 -12.49 -15.14 -25.04
CA LEU A 590 -11.76 -16.19 -24.34
C LEU A 590 -12.28 -17.61 -24.70
N PRO A 591 -13.60 -17.88 -24.81
CA PRO A 591 -14.12 -19.14 -25.33
C PRO A 591 -13.58 -19.54 -26.71
N GLU A 592 -13.58 -18.64 -27.70
CA GLU A 592 -13.04 -18.90 -29.05
C GLU A 592 -11.53 -19.19 -28.98
N PHE A 593 -10.77 -18.36 -28.27
CA PHE A 593 -9.32 -18.54 -28.12
C PHE A 593 -8.96 -19.88 -27.45
N LEU A 594 -9.72 -20.30 -26.43
CA LEU A 594 -9.51 -21.58 -25.74
C LEU A 594 -9.92 -22.81 -26.56
N ASN A 595 -10.74 -22.64 -27.61
CA ASN A 595 -11.01 -23.66 -28.61
C ASN A 595 -9.97 -23.68 -29.75
N GLY A 596 -9.08 -22.67 -29.80
CA GLY A 596 -7.97 -22.59 -30.75
C GLY A 596 -6.82 -23.56 -30.46
N THR A 597 -5.96 -23.77 -31.45
CA THR A 597 -4.78 -24.66 -31.32
C THR A 597 -3.76 -24.06 -30.35
N ASP A 598 -3.30 -24.85 -29.38
CA ASP A 598 -2.35 -24.47 -28.30
C ASP A 598 -2.77 -23.29 -27.40
N GLY A 599 -4.00 -22.77 -27.51
CA GLY A 599 -4.44 -21.54 -26.82
C GLY A 599 -4.39 -21.63 -25.29
N LEU A 600 -4.99 -22.69 -24.74
CA LEU A 600 -5.01 -22.95 -23.29
C LEU A 600 -3.60 -23.15 -22.71
N GLN A 601 -2.71 -23.78 -23.47
CA GLN A 601 -1.33 -24.09 -23.08
C GLN A 601 -0.45 -22.84 -23.15
N SER A 602 -0.64 -22.00 -24.17
CA SER A 602 -0.01 -20.68 -24.30
C SER A 602 -0.41 -19.75 -23.15
N LEU A 603 -1.70 -19.72 -22.79
CA LEU A 603 -2.20 -18.92 -21.69
C LEU A 603 -1.62 -19.37 -20.33
N PHE A 604 -1.70 -20.66 -20.00
CA PHE A 604 -1.11 -21.19 -18.77
C PHE A 604 0.41 -20.93 -18.68
N LEU A 605 1.12 -20.97 -19.81
CA LEU A 605 2.53 -20.63 -19.90
C LEU A 605 2.81 -19.14 -19.60
N ARG A 606 2.01 -18.20 -20.14
CA ARG A 606 2.16 -16.76 -19.88
C ARG A 606 2.00 -16.46 -18.39
N GLY A 607 0.90 -16.93 -17.78
CA GLY A 607 0.65 -16.75 -16.35
C GLY A 607 1.71 -17.44 -15.48
N LYS A 608 2.17 -18.64 -15.84
CA LYS A 608 3.23 -19.35 -15.11
C LYS A 608 4.57 -18.60 -15.14
N VAL A 609 4.98 -18.08 -16.29
CA VAL A 609 6.24 -17.34 -16.44
C VAL A 609 6.23 -16.05 -15.61
N ALA A 610 5.11 -15.31 -15.62
CA ALA A 610 4.95 -14.11 -14.78
C ALA A 610 4.92 -14.45 -13.29
N TYR A 611 4.08 -15.40 -12.89
CA TYR A 611 3.94 -15.82 -11.50
C TYR A 611 5.25 -16.37 -10.92
N LEU A 612 6.06 -17.10 -11.69
CA LEU A 612 7.37 -17.56 -11.21
C LEU A 612 8.31 -16.40 -10.85
N PHE A 613 8.31 -15.30 -11.60
CA PHE A 613 9.08 -14.11 -11.23
C PHE A 613 8.49 -13.45 -9.95
N GLU A 614 7.18 -13.25 -9.92
CA GLU A 614 6.46 -12.68 -8.77
C GLU A 614 6.71 -13.48 -7.48
N ARG A 615 6.76 -14.82 -7.58
CA ARG A 615 7.01 -15.76 -6.49
C ARG A 615 8.39 -15.57 -5.86
N TYR A 616 9.47 -15.58 -6.65
CA TYR A 616 10.84 -15.48 -6.10
C TYR A 616 11.14 -14.09 -5.54
N CYS A 617 10.46 -13.05 -6.04
CA CYS A 617 10.45 -11.72 -5.43
C CYS A 617 9.72 -11.73 -4.08
N ALA A 618 8.56 -12.40 -3.97
CA ALA A 618 7.79 -12.49 -2.73
C ALA A 618 8.43 -13.38 -1.64
N GLU A 619 9.17 -14.42 -2.04
CA GLU A 619 9.93 -15.31 -1.14
C GLU A 619 11.30 -14.72 -0.70
N GLN A 620 11.67 -13.53 -1.20
CA GLN A 620 12.96 -12.84 -0.95
C GLN A 620 14.21 -13.72 -1.21
N GLU A 621 14.12 -14.67 -2.15
CA GLU A 621 15.29 -15.45 -2.59
C GLU A 621 16.21 -14.63 -3.51
N LEU A 622 15.63 -13.75 -4.34
CA LEU A 622 16.32 -12.96 -5.35
C LEU A 622 17.07 -11.76 -4.73
N THR A 623 18.31 -11.98 -4.30
CA THR A 623 19.17 -10.96 -3.68
C THR A 623 19.89 -10.05 -4.68
N SER A 624 19.98 -10.43 -5.97
CA SER A 624 20.53 -9.58 -7.03
C SER A 624 19.97 -9.97 -8.40
N MET A 625 19.72 -8.98 -9.26
CA MET A 625 19.10 -9.19 -10.58
C MET A 625 20.02 -8.76 -11.72
N LEU A 626 20.32 -9.70 -12.62
CA LEU A 626 21.12 -9.49 -13.84
C LEU A 626 20.16 -9.35 -15.04
N LEU A 627 19.77 -8.10 -15.34
CA LEU A 627 18.72 -7.76 -16.29
C LEU A 627 19.27 -7.64 -17.73
N CYS A 628 19.07 -8.69 -18.53
CA CYS A 628 19.65 -8.85 -19.87
C CYS A 628 18.81 -8.23 -20.99
N ILE A 629 19.24 -7.09 -21.52
CA ILE A 629 18.51 -6.31 -22.54
C ILE A 629 19.28 -6.26 -23.88
N GLY A 630 18.57 -6.49 -24.99
CA GLY A 630 19.12 -6.48 -26.36
C GLY A 630 18.95 -5.14 -27.10
N PRO A 631 19.60 -4.95 -28.26
CA PRO A 631 19.70 -3.67 -28.98
C PRO A 631 18.45 -3.30 -29.83
N SER A 632 17.28 -3.83 -29.49
CA SER A 632 16.02 -3.57 -30.18
C SER A 632 15.08 -2.74 -29.31
N ASN A 633 13.95 -2.28 -29.87
CA ASN A 633 12.81 -1.92 -29.04
C ASN A 633 12.34 -3.18 -28.27
N GLN A 634 11.92 -3.00 -27.02
CA GLN A 634 11.48 -4.10 -26.16
C GLN A 634 9.96 -4.27 -26.29
N GLU A 635 9.52 -5.48 -26.64
CA GLU A 635 8.10 -5.78 -26.90
C GLU A 635 7.28 -6.01 -25.62
N VAL A 636 7.96 -6.32 -24.51
CA VAL A 636 7.35 -6.75 -23.23
C VAL A 636 6.94 -5.54 -22.38
N LYS A 637 5.73 -5.03 -22.64
CA LYS A 637 5.18 -3.83 -21.97
C LYS A 637 5.11 -3.89 -20.43
N THR A 638 5.03 -5.09 -19.85
CA THR A 638 4.91 -5.32 -18.39
C THR A 638 6.25 -5.34 -17.66
N LEU A 639 7.37 -5.47 -18.37
CA LEU A 639 8.69 -5.61 -17.76
C LEU A 639 9.11 -4.39 -16.89
N PRO A 640 8.79 -3.13 -17.23
CA PRO A 640 9.12 -2.00 -16.37
C PRO A 640 8.45 -2.05 -15.00
N GLU A 641 7.18 -2.45 -14.94
CA GLU A 641 6.42 -2.65 -13.71
C GLU A 641 6.99 -3.80 -12.88
N MET A 642 7.30 -4.94 -13.52
CA MET A 642 7.91 -6.10 -12.85
C MET A 642 9.26 -5.73 -12.19
N VAL A 643 10.09 -4.93 -12.86
CA VAL A 643 11.38 -4.48 -12.33
C VAL A 643 11.18 -3.42 -11.23
N PHE A 644 10.26 -2.46 -11.42
CA PHE A 644 9.97 -1.45 -10.39
C PHE A 644 9.43 -2.06 -9.09
N ASN A 645 8.49 -3.01 -9.18
CA ASN A 645 7.93 -3.71 -8.02
C ASN A 645 8.99 -4.48 -7.22
N TRP A 646 10.06 -4.98 -7.88
CA TRP A 646 11.21 -5.58 -7.18
C TRP A 646 12.16 -4.53 -6.60
N ILE A 647 12.43 -3.42 -7.29
CA ILE A 647 13.23 -2.29 -6.76
C ILE A 647 12.57 -1.76 -5.47
N GLU A 648 11.26 -1.51 -5.51
CA GLU A 648 10.47 -1.06 -4.36
C GLU A 648 10.62 -2.03 -3.18
N SER A 649 10.47 -3.34 -3.41
CA SER A 649 10.52 -4.33 -2.33
C SER A 649 11.91 -4.62 -1.78
N THR A 650 12.99 -4.20 -2.46
CA THR A 650 14.37 -4.53 -2.07
C THR A 650 15.21 -3.31 -1.66
N HIS A 651 15.06 -2.19 -2.37
CA HIS A 651 15.82 -0.95 -2.14
C HIS A 651 14.92 0.21 -1.67
N GLY A 652 13.62 0.19 -2.01
CA GLY A 652 12.65 1.20 -1.61
C GLY A 652 12.09 2.06 -2.76
N ALA A 653 10.96 2.70 -2.48
CA ALA A 653 10.21 3.53 -3.42
C ALA A 653 10.89 4.88 -3.71
N THR A 654 11.59 5.45 -2.72
CA THR A 654 12.21 6.79 -2.84
C THR A 654 13.73 6.72 -3.02
N PRO A 655 14.38 7.74 -3.63
CA PRO A 655 15.84 7.77 -3.80
C PRO A 655 16.62 7.72 -2.47
N GLU A 656 16.04 8.25 -1.40
CA GLU A 656 16.65 8.31 -0.06
C GLU A 656 16.70 6.91 0.55
N GLN A 657 15.62 6.12 0.41
CA GLN A 657 15.58 4.71 0.81
C GLN A 657 16.61 3.91 0.00
N ARG A 658 16.64 4.09 -1.33
CA ARG A 658 17.58 3.41 -2.22
C ARG A 658 19.04 3.73 -1.92
N SER A 659 19.35 4.95 -1.45
CA SER A 659 20.72 5.33 -1.07
C SER A 659 21.25 4.62 0.19
N GLN A 660 20.37 4.00 1.00
CA GLN A 660 20.75 3.23 2.19
C GLN A 660 21.12 1.77 1.88
N GLN A 661 20.91 1.29 0.65
CA GLN A 661 21.12 -0.11 0.25
C GLN A 661 22.10 -0.22 -0.92
N PRO A 662 22.94 -1.26 -0.99
CA PRO A 662 23.86 -1.44 -2.11
C PRO A 662 23.09 -1.87 -3.36
N THR A 663 23.33 -1.19 -4.49
CA THR A 663 22.61 -1.41 -5.76
C THR A 663 22.76 -2.84 -6.28
N ALA A 664 21.71 -3.65 -6.13
CA ALA A 664 21.66 -5.06 -6.53
C ALA A 664 20.98 -5.30 -7.89
N LEU A 665 20.52 -4.24 -8.57
CA LEU A 665 20.09 -4.27 -9.97
C LEU A 665 21.30 -4.06 -10.90
N PHE A 666 21.56 -4.98 -11.81
CA PHE A 666 22.61 -4.87 -12.84
C PHE A 666 21.95 -4.83 -14.22
N LEU A 667 22.14 -3.73 -14.95
CA LEU A 667 21.68 -3.63 -16.34
C LEU A 667 22.73 -4.24 -17.27
N VAL A 668 22.42 -5.39 -17.86
CA VAL A 668 23.34 -6.12 -18.74
C VAL A 668 22.93 -5.87 -20.20
N LEU A 669 23.68 -5.01 -20.87
CA LEU A 669 23.47 -4.61 -22.27
C LEU A 669 24.11 -5.64 -23.20
N THR A 670 23.30 -6.62 -23.57
CA THR A 670 23.70 -7.81 -24.35
C THR A 670 23.82 -7.50 -25.85
N LYS A 671 24.65 -8.29 -26.55
CA LYS A 671 24.96 -8.17 -28.00
C LYS A 671 25.73 -6.90 -28.36
N PHE A 672 26.68 -6.51 -27.52
CA PHE A 672 27.53 -5.32 -27.71
C PHE A 672 28.31 -5.33 -29.04
N ASP A 673 28.62 -6.50 -29.58
CA ASP A 673 29.20 -6.70 -30.92
C ASP A 673 28.33 -6.17 -32.07
N MET A 674 27.01 -6.24 -31.95
CA MET A 674 26.08 -5.71 -32.96
C MET A 674 26.04 -4.17 -33.03
N GLU A 675 26.62 -3.47 -32.05
CA GLU A 675 26.74 -2.01 -32.06
C GLU A 675 27.81 -1.51 -33.05
N PHE A 676 28.58 -2.41 -33.66
CA PHE A 676 29.62 -2.10 -34.65
C PHE A 676 29.27 -2.56 -36.07
N GLU A 677 28.08 -3.16 -36.26
CA GLU A 677 27.52 -3.41 -37.59
C GLU A 677 27.10 -2.09 -38.26
N GLU A 678 27.08 -2.08 -39.59
CA GLU A 678 26.70 -0.91 -40.41
C GLU A 678 25.25 -1.04 -40.84
N LYS A 679 24.38 -0.14 -40.35
CA LYS A 679 22.95 -0.12 -40.68
C LYS A 679 22.69 0.99 -41.70
N ALA A 680 21.84 0.72 -42.69
CA ALA A 680 21.53 1.66 -43.75
C ALA A 680 20.80 2.91 -43.18
N GLY A 681 21.44 4.08 -43.29
CA GLY A 681 20.87 5.37 -42.87
C GLY A 681 21.38 5.93 -41.53
N GLU A 682 22.40 5.33 -40.91
CA GLU A 682 22.92 5.82 -39.62
C GLU A 682 23.54 7.22 -39.67
N ARG A 683 23.28 7.99 -38.61
CA ARG A 683 23.96 9.26 -38.30
C ARG A 683 25.22 8.98 -37.45
N SER A 684 25.91 10.03 -37.01
CA SER A 684 27.28 9.93 -36.47
C SER A 684 27.40 9.05 -35.21
N PRO A 685 28.60 8.51 -34.88
CA PRO A 685 28.79 7.51 -33.81
C PRO A 685 28.25 7.91 -32.44
N GLU A 686 28.25 9.21 -32.12
CA GLU A 686 27.72 9.77 -30.88
C GLU A 686 26.23 9.47 -30.71
N SER A 687 25.45 9.56 -31.81
CA SER A 687 24.00 9.31 -31.78
C SER A 687 23.62 7.85 -31.50
N ARG A 688 24.56 6.91 -31.68
CA ARG A 688 24.33 5.46 -31.47
C ARG A 688 24.15 5.13 -29.99
N TRP A 689 24.96 5.73 -29.11
CA TRP A 689 24.95 5.44 -27.66
C TRP A 689 23.71 6.01 -26.98
N ILE A 690 23.33 7.25 -27.29
CA ILE A 690 22.06 7.85 -26.88
C ILE A 690 20.89 6.94 -27.30
N THR A 691 20.80 6.59 -28.60
CA THR A 691 19.73 5.71 -29.12
C THR A 691 19.66 4.36 -28.39
N ARG A 692 20.81 3.78 -28.03
CA ARG A 692 20.90 2.51 -27.30
C ARG A 692 20.40 2.64 -25.86
N MET A 693 20.82 3.69 -25.14
CA MET A 693 20.39 3.93 -23.76
C MET A 693 18.92 4.39 -23.68
N GLU A 694 18.42 5.12 -24.66
CA GLU A 694 17.00 5.44 -24.81
C GLU A 694 16.15 4.16 -24.98
N SER A 695 16.45 3.35 -26.00
CA SER A 695 15.69 2.13 -26.31
C SER A 695 15.78 1.04 -25.23
N SER A 696 16.88 0.99 -24.47
CA SER A 696 17.12 -0.05 -23.45
C SER A 696 16.77 0.37 -22.03
N LEU A 697 16.83 1.67 -21.70
CA LEU A 697 16.69 2.18 -20.33
C LEU A 697 15.74 3.38 -20.24
N LEU A 698 16.09 4.51 -20.86
CA LEU A 698 15.48 5.82 -20.55
C LEU A 698 14.07 6.02 -21.13
N ASN A 699 13.76 5.48 -22.30
CA ASN A 699 12.41 5.57 -22.91
C ASN A 699 11.58 4.29 -22.66
N PHE A 700 12.21 3.21 -22.17
CA PHE A 700 11.53 1.96 -21.84
C PHE A 700 11.09 1.90 -20.36
N PHE A 701 12.01 2.09 -19.41
CA PHE A 701 11.67 2.19 -17.99
C PHE A 701 11.33 3.63 -17.60
N GLY A 702 12.15 4.59 -18.05
CA GLY A 702 12.03 6.02 -17.73
C GLY A 702 10.81 6.76 -18.32
N LYS A 703 9.89 6.02 -18.96
CA LYS A 703 8.57 6.49 -19.40
C LYS A 703 7.46 6.23 -18.37
N GLN A 704 7.63 5.25 -17.48
CA GLN A 704 6.66 4.91 -16.44
C GLN A 704 7.19 5.22 -15.02
N TYR A 705 8.50 5.11 -14.80
CA TYR A 705 9.11 5.25 -13.48
C TYR A 705 10.39 6.07 -13.55
N GLU A 706 10.64 6.93 -12.56
CA GLU A 706 11.76 7.87 -12.60
C GLU A 706 13.12 7.27 -12.19
N TRP A 707 13.14 6.04 -11.65
CA TRP A 707 14.36 5.39 -11.13
C TRP A 707 15.58 5.35 -12.07
N PRO A 708 15.46 5.30 -13.41
CA PRO A 708 16.64 5.38 -14.27
C PRO A 708 17.32 6.76 -14.23
N ARG A 709 16.52 7.82 -14.08
CA ARG A 709 16.95 9.22 -14.03
C ARG A 709 17.29 9.68 -12.61
N GLN A 710 16.59 9.12 -11.61
CA GLN A 710 16.79 9.40 -10.19
C GLN A 710 16.74 8.10 -9.36
N TRP A 711 17.89 7.40 -9.35
CA TRP A 711 18.09 6.18 -8.59
C TRP A 711 18.27 6.49 -7.10
N ASP A 712 19.21 7.36 -6.76
CA ASP A 712 19.59 7.72 -5.40
C ASP A 712 19.83 9.23 -5.27
N SER A 713 20.30 9.68 -4.10
CA SER A 713 20.66 11.08 -3.83
C SER A 713 21.86 11.60 -4.64
N GLN A 714 22.53 10.76 -5.45
CA GLN A 714 23.54 11.15 -6.43
C GLN A 714 22.99 11.22 -7.87
N GLY A 715 21.71 10.92 -8.09
CA GLY A 715 21.03 11.09 -9.40
C GLY A 715 20.84 9.79 -10.18
N VAL A 716 21.31 9.75 -11.43
CA VAL A 716 20.99 8.68 -12.40
C VAL A 716 21.45 7.28 -11.96
N PHE A 717 20.73 6.24 -12.40
CA PHE A 717 21.13 4.84 -12.20
C PHE A 717 22.46 4.52 -12.88
N ARG A 718 23.48 4.04 -12.14
CA ARG A 718 24.87 3.88 -12.64
C ARG A 718 25.39 2.43 -12.77
N ASN A 719 24.54 1.41 -12.62
CA ASN A 719 25.00 0.01 -12.56
C ASN A 719 24.78 -0.76 -13.89
N SER A 720 25.31 -0.22 -14.99
CA SER A 720 25.22 -0.80 -16.35
C SER A 720 26.53 -1.48 -16.81
N TYR A 721 26.39 -2.52 -17.63
CA TYR A 721 27.48 -3.40 -18.07
C TYR A 721 27.29 -3.81 -19.55
N TRP A 722 28.36 -3.80 -20.34
CA TRP A 722 28.35 -4.34 -21.70
C TRP A 722 28.58 -5.86 -21.68
N LEU A 723 27.79 -6.61 -22.45
CA LEU A 723 27.98 -8.06 -22.61
C LEU A 723 28.00 -8.48 -24.09
N ARG A 724 29.08 -9.17 -24.46
CA ARG A 724 29.37 -9.72 -25.78
C ARG A 724 29.48 -11.26 -25.68
N ASN A 725 29.16 -11.99 -26.73
CA ASN A 725 29.24 -13.46 -26.76
C ASN A 725 30.33 -13.94 -27.74
N PRO A 726 31.56 -14.28 -27.26
CA PRO A 726 32.67 -14.73 -28.11
C PRO A 726 32.39 -15.99 -28.94
N ASN A 727 31.41 -16.81 -28.53
CA ASN A 727 31.02 -18.01 -29.30
C ASN A 727 30.38 -17.63 -30.65
N PHE A 728 29.86 -16.41 -30.80
CA PHE A 728 29.37 -15.88 -32.07
C PHE A 728 30.50 -15.13 -32.79
N LYS A 729 30.97 -15.67 -33.91
CA LYS A 729 32.19 -15.19 -34.59
C LYS A 729 31.96 -13.86 -35.34
N ALA A 730 32.17 -12.75 -34.65
CA ALA A 730 32.26 -11.38 -35.18
C ALA A 730 33.52 -11.19 -36.05
N LYS A 731 33.54 -11.84 -37.22
CA LYS A 731 34.64 -11.85 -38.22
C LYS A 731 35.01 -10.47 -38.78
N ASN A 732 34.18 -9.46 -38.55
CA ASN A 732 34.48 -8.05 -38.84
C ASN A 732 35.47 -7.46 -37.82
N LEU A 733 35.31 -7.77 -36.52
CA LEU A 733 36.04 -7.13 -35.42
C LEU A 733 37.28 -7.92 -34.95
N PHE A 734 37.19 -9.25 -34.91
CA PHE A 734 38.23 -10.11 -34.31
C PHE A 734 38.81 -11.11 -35.32
N ASP A 735 40.06 -11.49 -35.11
CA ASP A 735 40.67 -12.66 -35.74
C ASP A 735 40.63 -13.86 -34.79
N TYR A 736 40.37 -15.04 -35.35
CA TYR A 736 40.06 -16.28 -34.64
C TYR A 736 41.04 -17.39 -35.01
N ASP A 737 41.30 -18.34 -34.10
CA ASP A 737 42.03 -19.57 -34.41
C ASP A 737 41.14 -20.63 -35.10
N GLU A 738 41.72 -21.80 -35.41
CA GLU A 738 41.02 -22.92 -36.04
C GLU A 738 39.86 -23.46 -35.18
N ASN A 739 39.99 -23.41 -33.85
CA ASN A 739 38.95 -23.83 -32.90
C ASN A 739 37.83 -22.78 -32.75
N GLY A 740 38.13 -21.50 -32.99
CA GLY A 740 37.22 -20.38 -32.79
C GLY A 740 37.47 -19.52 -31.56
N VAL A 741 38.64 -19.64 -30.94
CA VAL A 741 39.13 -18.77 -29.86
C VAL A 741 39.57 -17.44 -30.45
N GLU A 742 39.27 -16.34 -29.76
CA GLU A 742 39.64 -14.98 -30.16
C GLU A 742 41.12 -14.71 -29.88
N LEU A 743 41.87 -14.33 -30.92
CA LEU A 743 43.30 -14.06 -30.85
C LEU A 743 43.61 -12.58 -30.68
N THR A 744 42.93 -11.71 -31.44
CA THR A 744 43.15 -10.26 -31.36
C THR A 744 42.03 -9.44 -32.02
N ILE A 745 41.91 -8.17 -31.62
CA ILE A 745 41.14 -7.16 -32.35
C ILE A 745 41.88 -6.82 -33.66
N ARG A 746 41.17 -6.87 -34.78
CA ARG A 746 41.68 -6.65 -36.14
C ARG A 746 42.40 -5.30 -36.27
N PRO A 747 43.64 -5.25 -36.82
CA PRO A 747 44.41 -4.00 -36.91
C PRO A 747 43.72 -2.83 -37.61
N GLY A 748 42.84 -3.10 -38.58
CA GLY A 748 42.01 -2.08 -39.26
C GLY A 748 40.98 -1.44 -38.32
N GLU A 749 40.16 -2.27 -37.66
CA GLU A 749 39.04 -1.80 -36.83
C GLU A 749 39.49 -1.15 -35.51
N ARG A 750 40.74 -1.36 -35.05
CA ARG A 750 41.25 -0.72 -33.81
C ARG A 750 41.05 0.80 -33.78
N LYS A 751 41.20 1.49 -34.92
CA LYS A 751 40.96 2.95 -35.01
C LYS A 751 39.48 3.30 -34.86
N ARG A 752 38.59 2.50 -35.45
CA ARG A 752 37.12 2.66 -35.36
C ARG A 752 36.63 2.39 -33.94
N ILE A 753 37.13 1.34 -33.30
CA ILE A 753 36.78 0.97 -31.92
C ILE A 753 37.21 2.08 -30.95
N GLU A 754 38.41 2.65 -31.10
CA GLU A 754 38.82 3.79 -30.27
C GLU A 754 38.00 5.06 -30.57
N GLN A 755 37.65 5.35 -31.83
CA GLN A 755 36.71 6.45 -32.14
C GLN A 755 35.35 6.26 -31.46
N PHE A 756 34.81 5.04 -31.49
CA PHE A 756 33.52 4.70 -30.86
C PHE A 756 33.60 4.75 -29.33
N LYS A 757 34.73 4.33 -28.73
CA LYS A 757 35.03 4.52 -27.30
C LYS A 757 35.06 5.99 -26.91
N GLN A 758 35.78 6.82 -27.67
CA GLN A 758 35.87 8.27 -27.42
C GLN A 758 34.52 8.97 -27.61
N ALA A 759 33.66 8.50 -28.52
CA ALA A 759 32.28 8.97 -28.63
C ALA A 759 31.46 8.61 -27.38
N PHE A 760 31.52 7.36 -26.92
CA PHE A 760 30.85 6.89 -25.70
C PHE A 760 31.31 7.64 -24.44
N LEU A 761 32.61 7.87 -24.27
CA LEU A 761 33.17 8.58 -23.10
C LEU A 761 32.91 10.10 -23.11
N ARG A 762 32.56 10.70 -24.26
CA ARG A 762 32.17 12.11 -24.37
C ARG A 762 30.67 12.32 -24.19
N ASP A 763 29.87 11.29 -24.50
CA ASP A 763 28.42 11.30 -24.30
C ASP A 763 28.10 11.13 -22.81
N VAL A 764 27.86 12.24 -22.12
CA VAL A 764 27.47 12.25 -20.69
C VAL A 764 26.13 11.54 -20.47
N ALA A 765 25.20 11.56 -21.44
CA ALA A 765 23.89 10.94 -21.29
C ALA A 765 23.97 9.41 -21.33
N ALA A 766 24.87 8.83 -22.15
CA ALA A 766 25.11 7.39 -22.14
C ALA A 766 26.09 6.95 -21.03
N SER A 767 27.20 7.67 -20.85
CA SER A 767 28.27 7.24 -19.93
C SER A 767 27.92 7.36 -18.45
N ALA A 768 27.10 8.34 -18.04
CA ALA A 768 26.70 8.51 -16.64
C ALA A 768 25.94 7.30 -16.05
N HIS A 769 25.40 6.42 -16.91
CA HIS A 769 24.75 5.17 -16.51
C HIS A 769 25.71 4.02 -16.15
N PHE A 770 27.02 4.25 -16.20
CA PHE A 770 28.07 3.28 -15.87
C PHE A 770 28.95 3.83 -14.74
N ARG A 771 29.17 3.03 -13.68
CA ARG A 771 30.04 3.40 -12.54
C ARG A 771 31.45 3.77 -13.00
N ASN A 772 32.06 2.89 -13.79
CA ASN A 772 33.38 3.10 -14.41
C ASN A 772 33.24 2.89 -15.94
N PRO A 773 32.93 3.94 -16.73
CA PRO A 773 32.61 3.78 -18.16
C PRO A 773 33.76 3.19 -18.99
N GLU A 774 35.01 3.59 -18.72
CA GLU A 774 36.18 3.09 -19.46
C GLU A 774 36.49 1.61 -19.15
N GLU A 775 36.36 1.19 -17.89
CA GLU A 775 36.52 -0.21 -17.50
C GLU A 775 35.43 -1.10 -18.10
N ALA A 776 34.17 -0.64 -18.06
CA ALA A 776 33.05 -1.35 -18.68
C ALA A 776 33.23 -1.52 -20.20
N TRP A 777 33.80 -0.53 -20.88
CA TRP A 777 34.16 -0.63 -22.30
C TRP A 777 35.29 -1.63 -22.54
N ALA A 778 36.37 -1.56 -21.76
CA ALA A 778 37.50 -2.47 -21.86
C ALA A 778 37.08 -3.93 -21.60
N ALA A 779 36.18 -4.16 -20.64
CA ALA A 779 35.62 -5.46 -20.32
C ALA A 779 34.78 -6.04 -21.47
N GLY A 780 33.91 -5.25 -22.12
CA GLY A 780 33.14 -5.70 -23.29
C GLY A 780 34.02 -6.16 -24.46
N PHE A 781 35.23 -5.58 -24.59
CA PHE A 781 36.25 -5.96 -25.56
C PHE A 781 37.25 -7.02 -25.08
N ALA A 782 37.12 -7.54 -23.86
CA ALA A 782 37.98 -8.62 -23.35
C ALA A 782 37.83 -9.88 -24.23
N LEU A 783 38.96 -10.39 -24.71
CA LEU A 783 39.02 -11.57 -25.58
C LEU A 783 38.54 -12.81 -24.82
N ASN A 784 37.63 -13.59 -25.43
CA ASN A 784 37.06 -14.83 -24.89
C ASN A 784 36.25 -14.70 -23.58
N ASP A 785 36.10 -13.49 -23.03
CA ASP A 785 35.28 -13.18 -21.84
C ASP A 785 34.05 -12.32 -22.18
N GLY A 786 34.23 -11.24 -22.94
CA GLY A 786 33.15 -10.38 -23.41
C GLY A 786 32.41 -9.56 -22.34
N GLY A 787 32.95 -9.43 -21.13
CA GLY A 787 32.43 -8.60 -20.03
C GLY A 787 32.04 -9.38 -18.76
N VAL A 788 32.04 -10.71 -18.81
CA VAL A 788 31.56 -11.60 -17.74
C VAL A 788 32.41 -11.44 -16.47
N SER A 789 33.75 -11.41 -16.58
CA SER A 789 34.62 -11.31 -15.40
C SER A 789 34.47 -9.97 -14.66
N TYR A 790 34.23 -8.87 -15.38
CA TYR A 790 33.99 -7.55 -14.77
C TYR A 790 32.62 -7.47 -14.09
N LEU A 791 31.59 -8.09 -14.68
CA LEU A 791 30.28 -8.23 -14.06
C LEU A 791 30.35 -9.10 -12.79
N ALA A 792 31.02 -10.26 -12.85
CA ALA A 792 31.22 -11.16 -11.71
C ALA A 792 31.99 -10.47 -10.56
N ALA A 793 33.02 -9.69 -10.88
CA ALA A 793 33.78 -8.91 -9.89
C ALA A 793 32.91 -7.85 -9.17
N ASN A 794 31.95 -7.23 -9.86
CA ASN A 794 31.02 -6.25 -9.26
C ASN A 794 29.81 -6.90 -8.56
N LEU A 795 29.45 -8.14 -8.91
CA LEU A 795 28.40 -8.92 -8.23
C LEU A 795 28.90 -9.50 -6.90
N ARG A 796 30.16 -9.94 -6.85
CA ARG A 796 30.81 -10.60 -5.70
C ARG A 796 30.61 -9.90 -4.33
N PRO A 797 30.67 -8.56 -4.18
CA PRO A 797 30.47 -7.90 -2.88
C PRO A 797 29.05 -8.04 -2.31
N LEU A 798 28.04 -8.25 -3.17
CA LEU A 798 26.65 -8.42 -2.77
C LEU A 798 26.33 -9.87 -2.36
N CYS A 799 27.13 -10.82 -2.80
CA CYS A 799 27.02 -12.25 -2.47
C CYS A 799 27.54 -12.57 -1.06
N ASN A 800 27.09 -11.81 -0.05
CA ASN A 800 27.52 -11.92 1.33
C ASN A 800 26.32 -12.26 2.24
N PRO A 801 26.28 -13.45 2.88
CA PRO A 801 25.18 -13.85 3.77
C PRO A 801 24.90 -12.87 4.91
N GLU A 802 25.91 -12.12 5.35
CA GLU A 802 25.77 -11.10 6.39
C GLU A 802 24.85 -9.95 5.93
N LEU A 803 24.89 -9.54 4.65
CA LEU A 803 23.99 -8.51 4.12
C LEU A 803 22.53 -8.97 4.15
N LYS A 804 22.26 -10.21 3.69
CA LYS A 804 20.91 -10.79 3.73
C LYS A 804 20.40 -10.92 5.19
N ARG A 805 21.23 -11.40 6.11
CA ARG A 805 20.87 -11.53 7.53
C ARG A 805 20.58 -10.16 8.17
N GLN A 806 21.37 -9.12 7.87
CA GLN A 806 21.12 -7.76 8.34
C GLN A 806 19.84 -7.15 7.75
N GLN A 807 19.58 -7.34 6.45
CA GLN A 807 18.35 -6.87 5.79
C GLN A 807 17.09 -7.55 6.35
N LEU A 808 17.15 -8.86 6.63
CA LEU A 808 16.04 -9.61 7.23
C LEU A 808 15.84 -9.25 8.72
N ALA A 809 16.92 -9.10 9.50
CA ALA A 809 16.85 -8.65 10.89
C ALA A 809 16.24 -7.24 10.99
N GLY A 810 16.61 -6.32 10.09
CA GLY A 810 16.01 -4.98 9.99
C GLY A 810 14.56 -4.96 9.50
N GLN A 811 14.05 -6.04 8.88
CA GLN A 811 12.61 -6.23 8.63
C GLN A 811 11.92 -6.79 9.88
N ALA A 812 12.49 -7.82 10.51
CA ALA A 812 11.94 -8.46 11.72
C ALA A 812 11.85 -7.49 12.91
N ALA A 813 12.83 -6.60 13.10
CA ALA A 813 12.81 -5.59 14.15
C ALA A 813 11.64 -4.59 14.00
N ARG A 814 11.41 -4.07 12.78
CA ARG A 814 10.26 -3.20 12.48
C ARG A 814 8.92 -3.93 12.63
N LEU A 815 8.86 -5.20 12.24
CA LEU A 815 7.67 -6.04 12.41
C LEU A 815 7.36 -6.26 13.91
N ARG A 816 8.40 -6.49 14.72
CA ARG A 816 8.31 -6.61 16.18
C ARG A 816 7.78 -5.33 16.83
N GLU A 817 8.28 -4.17 16.41
CA GLU A 817 7.85 -2.87 16.92
C GLU A 817 6.37 -2.59 16.61
N GLN A 818 5.92 -2.86 15.37
CA GLN A 818 4.51 -2.76 14.99
C GLN A 818 3.59 -3.71 15.78
N MET A 819 4.03 -4.95 16.03
CA MET A 819 3.28 -5.88 16.89
C MET A 819 3.25 -5.39 18.34
N LEU A 820 4.38 -4.95 18.90
CA LEU A 820 4.49 -4.48 20.29
C LEU A 820 3.61 -3.25 20.55
N GLU A 821 3.67 -2.23 19.70
CA GLU A 821 2.87 -1.01 19.81
C GLU A 821 1.37 -1.33 19.90
N ARG A 822 0.88 -2.16 18.97
CA ARG A 822 -0.55 -2.53 18.87
C ARG A 822 -0.98 -3.48 19.99
N MET A 823 -0.14 -4.40 20.44
CA MET A 823 -0.48 -5.33 21.53
C MET A 823 -0.41 -4.67 22.92
N ALA A 824 0.51 -3.73 23.12
CA ALA A 824 0.70 -3.04 24.40
C ALA A 824 -0.53 -2.21 24.81
N HIS A 825 -1.26 -1.66 23.83
CA HIS A 825 -2.48 -0.86 24.06
C HIS A 825 -3.54 -1.61 24.90
N TYR A 826 -3.65 -2.94 24.76
CA TYR A 826 -4.68 -3.74 25.45
C TYR A 826 -4.18 -4.43 26.73
N TYR A 827 -2.91 -4.25 27.11
CA TYR A 827 -2.29 -4.90 28.27
C TYR A 827 -2.30 -3.99 29.51
N VAL A 828 -2.86 -4.49 30.61
CA VAL A 828 -2.85 -3.80 31.92
C VAL A 828 -1.70 -4.33 32.76
N THR A 829 -0.93 -3.45 33.39
CA THR A 829 0.24 -3.84 34.21
C THR A 829 -0.19 -4.30 35.61
N ASP A 830 0.44 -5.35 36.16
CA ASP A 830 0.04 -6.06 37.39
C ASP A 830 0.20 -5.28 38.74
N ASN A 831 0.09 -3.94 38.76
CA ASN A 831 0.11 -3.18 40.02
C ASN A 831 -0.90 -2.00 40.00
N PRO A 832 -2.10 -2.15 40.60
CA PRO A 832 -3.14 -1.13 40.59
C PRO A 832 -2.82 0.09 41.46
N GLU A 833 -1.99 -0.05 42.50
CA GLU A 833 -1.62 1.06 43.38
C GLU A 833 -0.76 2.10 42.62
N LEU A 834 0.16 1.63 41.76
CA LEU A 834 0.97 2.49 40.89
C LEU A 834 0.15 3.16 39.78
N GLU A 835 -0.91 2.53 39.27
CA GLU A 835 -1.78 3.19 38.28
C GLU A 835 -2.74 4.19 38.92
N LEU A 836 -3.24 3.90 40.14
CA LEU A 836 -4.04 4.85 40.91
C LEU A 836 -3.23 6.12 41.24
N GLU A 837 -1.99 5.98 41.71
CA GLU A 837 -1.16 7.15 42.03
C GLU A 837 -0.78 7.95 40.76
N LYS A 838 -0.52 7.29 39.62
CA LYS A 838 -0.35 7.99 38.33
C LYS A 838 -1.58 8.80 37.93
N ARG A 839 -2.78 8.20 38.00
CA ARG A 839 -4.05 8.90 37.72
C ARG A 839 -4.26 10.08 38.66
N ARG A 840 -3.90 9.91 39.93
CA ARG A 840 -4.00 10.95 40.96
C ARG A 840 -3.09 12.14 40.68
N ILE A 841 -1.85 11.89 40.25
CA ILE A 841 -0.90 12.94 39.84
C ILE A 841 -1.42 13.68 38.60
N ALA A 842 -1.90 12.97 37.57
CA ALA A 842 -2.48 13.57 36.37
C ALA A 842 -3.73 14.42 36.71
N ALA A 843 -4.60 13.92 37.58
CA ALA A 843 -5.79 14.65 38.03
C ALA A 843 -5.45 15.89 38.88
N GLN A 844 -4.37 15.86 39.66
CA GLN A 844 -3.85 17.04 40.37
C GLN A 844 -3.25 18.07 39.42
N GLN A 845 -2.58 17.64 38.34
CA GLN A 845 -2.08 18.53 37.29
C GLN A 845 -3.24 19.20 36.53
N ALA A 846 -4.24 18.42 36.10
CA ALA A 846 -5.46 18.95 35.50
C ALA A 846 -6.19 19.91 36.46
N ALA A 847 -6.33 19.57 37.74
CA ALA A 847 -6.94 20.46 38.73
C ALA A 847 -6.16 21.78 38.92
N SER A 848 -4.82 21.79 38.77
CA SER A 848 -4.05 23.02 38.77
C SER A 848 -4.39 23.90 37.56
N CYS A 849 -4.31 23.35 36.35
CA CYS A 849 -4.64 24.09 35.12
C CYS A 849 -6.09 24.60 35.12
N LEU A 850 -7.03 23.86 35.72
CA LEU A 850 -8.42 24.30 35.91
C LEU A 850 -8.56 25.46 36.92
N ILE A 851 -7.69 25.55 37.93
CA ILE A 851 -7.63 26.71 38.85
C ILE A 851 -7.08 27.93 38.11
N ASP A 852 -6.03 27.75 37.30
CA ASP A 852 -5.44 28.83 36.49
C ASP A 852 -6.46 29.36 35.45
N CYS A 853 -7.15 28.45 34.75
CA CYS A 853 -8.28 28.73 33.86
C CYS A 853 -9.46 29.46 34.54
N ALA A 854 -9.71 29.17 35.82
CA ALA A 854 -10.71 29.88 36.62
C ALA A 854 -10.24 31.28 37.07
N GLY A 855 -8.93 31.45 37.34
CA GLY A 855 -8.31 32.75 37.61
C GLY A 855 -8.41 33.71 36.43
N GLU A 856 -8.24 33.19 35.21
CA GLU A 856 -8.47 33.90 33.94
C GLU A 856 -9.96 34.07 33.57
N GLN A 857 -10.89 33.60 34.43
CA GLN A 857 -12.36 33.63 34.22
C GLN A 857 -12.89 32.76 33.06
N ARG A 858 -12.04 31.96 32.40
CA ARG A 858 -12.38 31.14 31.21
C ARG A 858 -13.07 29.82 31.53
N PHE A 859 -13.10 29.40 32.81
CA PHE A 859 -13.70 28.13 33.24
C PHE A 859 -15.17 27.98 32.80
N GLY A 860 -15.95 29.06 32.77
CA GLY A 860 -17.35 29.01 32.29
C GLY A 860 -17.47 28.71 30.79
N GLU A 861 -16.50 29.14 29.99
CA GLU A 861 -16.45 28.85 28.54
C GLU A 861 -15.96 27.42 28.30
N LEU A 862 -14.98 26.95 29.06
CA LEU A 862 -14.56 25.54 29.07
C LEU A 862 -15.74 24.63 29.43
N LEU A 863 -16.53 24.99 30.45
CA LEU A 863 -17.71 24.21 30.84
C LEU A 863 -18.77 24.18 29.72
N ARG A 864 -18.98 25.28 28.98
CA ARG A 864 -19.86 25.27 27.80
C ARG A 864 -19.28 24.45 26.65
N ALA A 865 -17.96 24.40 26.45
CA ALA A 865 -17.33 23.56 25.44
C ALA A 865 -17.45 22.05 25.73
N LEU A 866 -17.67 21.66 27.00
CA LEU A 866 -17.94 20.28 27.40
C LEU A 866 -19.43 19.88 27.27
N GLN A 867 -20.33 20.84 27.05
CA GLN A 867 -21.79 20.65 26.93
C GLN A 867 -22.26 20.51 25.48
N VAL A 868 -23.32 19.73 25.25
CA VAL A 868 -23.99 19.59 23.93
C VAL A 868 -25.13 20.58 23.78
N ASP A 869 -25.50 20.92 22.54
CA ASP A 869 -26.73 21.65 22.26
C ASP A 869 -27.96 20.73 22.11
N SER A 870 -29.14 21.30 22.31
CA SER A 870 -30.42 20.63 22.07
C SER A 870 -30.79 20.54 20.59
N ASP A 871 -30.13 21.31 19.71
CA ASP A 871 -30.36 21.27 18.26
C ASP A 871 -29.53 20.15 17.60
N GLU A 872 -28.26 19.98 17.95
CA GLU A 872 -27.40 18.84 17.55
C GLU A 872 -28.09 17.49 17.86
N MET A 873 -28.64 17.37 19.06
CA MET A 873 -29.38 16.19 19.51
C MET A 873 -30.68 15.93 18.73
N LYS A 874 -31.26 16.92 18.03
CA LYS A 874 -32.38 16.69 17.11
C LYS A 874 -31.90 16.14 15.78
N ASP A 875 -30.77 16.62 15.28
CA ASP A 875 -30.24 16.16 13.99
C ASP A 875 -29.78 14.71 14.05
N ILE A 876 -29.22 14.26 15.17
CA ILE A 876 -28.97 12.84 15.44
C ILE A 876 -30.28 12.03 15.43
N TYR A 877 -31.32 12.53 16.12
CA TYR A 877 -32.64 11.87 16.15
C TYR A 877 -33.30 11.80 14.76
N TYR A 878 -33.30 12.90 14.01
CA TYR A 878 -33.79 12.95 12.63
C TYR A 878 -33.00 12.02 11.69
N ARG A 879 -31.67 11.95 11.82
CA ARG A 879 -30.80 11.04 11.05
C ARG A 879 -31.18 9.56 11.27
N ILE A 880 -31.68 9.23 12.46
CA ILE A 880 -32.16 7.88 12.82
C ILE A 880 -33.59 7.65 12.32
N GLU A 881 -34.52 8.58 12.55
CA GLU A 881 -35.93 8.43 12.15
C GLU A 881 -36.15 8.53 10.63
N THR A 882 -35.28 9.25 9.91
CA THR A 882 -35.31 9.33 8.42
C THR A 882 -34.51 8.23 7.73
N ARG A 883 -33.88 7.32 8.47
CA ARG A 883 -33.13 6.19 7.93
C ARG A 883 -34.08 5.30 7.13
N LEU A 884 -33.80 5.13 5.83
CA LEU A 884 -34.57 4.23 4.96
C LEU A 884 -34.65 2.84 5.60
N PRO A 885 -35.85 2.27 5.80
CA PRO A 885 -35.99 0.97 6.44
C PRO A 885 -35.37 -0.12 5.55
N ASP A 886 -34.65 -1.07 6.17
CA ASP A 886 -34.01 -2.19 5.48
C ASP A 886 -34.94 -2.84 4.45
N GLU A 887 -34.45 -3.10 3.22
CA GLU A 887 -35.25 -3.59 2.09
C GLU A 887 -35.88 -4.99 2.28
N THR A 888 -35.74 -5.59 3.47
CA THR A 888 -36.50 -6.77 3.89
C THR A 888 -37.93 -6.46 4.40
N ARG A 889 -38.38 -5.19 4.41
CA ARG A 889 -39.73 -4.80 4.87
C ARG A 889 -40.53 -3.86 3.94
N ALA A 890 -40.58 -4.17 2.65
CA ALA A 890 -41.35 -3.41 1.66
C ALA A 890 -42.76 -3.97 1.32
N ILE A 891 -43.69 -4.11 2.28
CA ILE A 891 -45.13 -4.29 1.98
C ILE A 891 -46.05 -3.50 2.94
N SER A 892 -46.15 -2.18 2.74
CA SER A 892 -47.44 -1.44 2.80
C SER A 892 -47.23 0.03 2.43
N ALA A 893 -47.62 0.45 1.23
CA ALA A 893 -47.71 1.87 0.91
C ALA A 893 -48.89 2.51 1.69
N PRO A 894 -48.75 3.73 2.22
CA PRO A 894 -49.82 4.39 2.97
C PRO A 894 -50.99 4.72 2.03
N THR A 895 -52.13 4.07 2.24
CA THR A 895 -53.36 4.42 1.53
C THR A 895 -53.91 5.72 2.10
N ILE A 896 -53.91 6.79 1.31
CA ILE A 896 -54.50 8.07 1.72
C ILE A 896 -56.02 7.91 1.74
N GLY A 897 -56.58 7.92 2.95
CA GLY A 897 -57.97 7.59 3.24
C GLY A 897 -58.08 6.28 4.02
N ALA A 898 -58.70 6.33 5.20
CA ALA A 898 -58.82 5.18 6.08
C ALA A 898 -59.66 4.07 5.40
N ALA A 899 -59.00 2.97 5.02
CA ALA A 899 -59.67 1.79 4.49
C ALA A 899 -60.67 1.27 5.54
N VAL A 900 -61.95 1.19 5.16
CA VAL A 900 -63.02 0.77 6.08
C VAL A 900 -62.73 -0.64 6.58
N ASP A 901 -62.64 -0.80 7.91
CA ASP A 901 -62.42 -2.10 8.54
C ASP A 901 -63.61 -3.02 8.29
N THR A 902 -63.51 -3.82 7.23
CA THR A 902 -64.53 -4.80 6.83
C THR A 902 -64.71 -5.92 7.85
N ARG A 903 -63.80 -6.11 8.82
CA ARG A 903 -63.99 -7.03 9.95
C ARG A 903 -64.89 -6.40 11.01
N LYS A 904 -64.62 -5.17 11.44
CA LYS A 904 -65.55 -4.40 12.30
C LYS A 904 -66.93 -4.25 11.66
N MET A 905 -66.99 -3.96 10.35
CA MET A 905 -68.27 -3.81 9.64
C MET A 905 -69.04 -5.14 9.57
N LYS A 906 -68.37 -6.27 9.32
CA LYS A 906 -69.01 -7.61 9.41
C LYS A 906 -69.42 -7.97 10.83
N ALA A 907 -68.64 -7.62 11.86
CA ALA A 907 -69.00 -7.85 13.26
C ALA A 907 -70.24 -7.04 13.67
N LEU A 908 -70.32 -5.76 13.31
CA LEU A 908 -71.48 -4.90 13.54
C LEU A 908 -72.75 -5.38 12.81
N LEU A 909 -72.59 -6.09 11.68
CA LEU A 909 -73.69 -6.67 10.91
C LEU A 909 -74.01 -8.13 11.30
N GLY A 910 -73.32 -8.72 12.28
CA GLY A 910 -73.53 -10.12 12.71
C GLY A 910 -73.02 -11.19 11.73
N LEU A 911 -72.13 -10.82 10.80
CA LEU A 911 -71.65 -11.64 9.68
C LEU A 911 -70.24 -12.23 9.89
N GLY A 912 -69.87 -12.56 11.14
CA GLY A 912 -68.55 -13.13 11.44
C GLY A 912 -68.50 -13.85 12.79
N THR A 913 -67.72 -14.93 12.85
CA THR A 913 -67.46 -15.69 14.08
C THR A 913 -66.46 -14.97 15.00
N PRO A 914 -66.63 -15.05 16.33
CA PRO A 914 -65.68 -14.48 17.28
C PRO A 914 -64.41 -15.34 17.33
N ALA A 915 -63.24 -14.71 17.19
CA ALA A 915 -61.94 -15.33 17.39
C ALA A 915 -61.22 -14.67 18.57
N THR A 916 -60.71 -15.49 19.49
CA THR A 916 -59.96 -15.06 20.67
C THR A 916 -58.51 -14.72 20.33
N GLY A 917 -57.98 -13.66 20.95
CA GLY A 917 -56.57 -13.31 20.90
C GLY A 917 -56.34 -11.90 20.35
N ALA A 918 -56.26 -10.92 21.25
CA ALA A 918 -55.63 -9.65 20.91
C ALA A 918 -54.12 -9.88 20.88
N ALA A 919 -53.54 -9.95 19.67
CA ALA A 919 -52.09 -9.83 19.53
C ALA A 919 -51.70 -8.40 19.92
N ALA A 920 -50.86 -8.26 20.95
CA ALA A 920 -50.22 -6.98 21.23
C ALA A 920 -49.36 -6.59 20.03
N GLU A 921 -49.31 -5.29 19.71
CA GLU A 921 -48.37 -4.78 18.72
C GLU A 921 -46.95 -5.05 19.22
N ALA A 922 -46.16 -5.76 18.42
CA ALA A 922 -44.74 -5.92 18.72
C ALA A 922 -44.08 -4.54 18.67
N PRO A 923 -43.27 -4.16 19.67
CA PRO A 923 -42.63 -2.86 19.68
C PRO A 923 -41.79 -2.66 18.41
N ARG A 924 -41.63 -1.39 18.01
CA ARG A 924 -40.58 -1.02 17.04
C ARG A 924 -39.24 -1.54 17.58
N LYS A 925 -38.32 -1.91 16.68
CA LYS A 925 -36.93 -2.16 17.10
C LYS A 925 -36.38 -0.85 17.69
N ASP A 926 -35.37 -0.98 18.54
CA ASP A 926 -35.13 -0.01 19.61
C ASP A 926 -34.44 1.28 19.15
N ASP A 927 -35.21 2.12 18.46
CA ASP A 927 -34.78 3.45 17.98
C ASP A 927 -34.32 4.35 19.14
N ALA A 928 -34.85 4.13 20.36
CA ALA A 928 -34.46 4.84 21.58
C ALA A 928 -33.06 4.42 22.06
N ALA A 929 -32.76 3.12 22.11
CA ALA A 929 -31.43 2.62 22.43
C ALA A 929 -30.39 3.03 21.37
N LEU A 930 -30.76 3.01 20.08
CA LEU A 930 -29.88 3.43 19.00
C LEU A 930 -29.60 4.95 19.09
N PHE A 931 -30.61 5.78 19.37
CA PHE A 931 -30.42 7.21 19.61
C PHE A 931 -29.58 7.51 20.85
N ALA A 932 -29.83 6.83 21.98
CA ALA A 932 -29.04 7.00 23.20
C ALA A 932 -27.54 6.72 22.96
N ARG A 933 -27.24 5.65 22.23
CA ARG A 933 -25.88 5.26 21.87
C ARG A 933 -25.21 6.25 20.93
N GLU A 934 -25.87 6.65 19.84
CA GLU A 934 -25.30 7.61 18.88
C GLU A 934 -25.11 9.00 19.51
N ALA A 935 -26.04 9.46 20.36
CA ALA A 935 -25.94 10.73 21.10
C ALA A 935 -24.75 10.76 22.07
N VAL A 936 -24.52 9.69 22.84
CA VAL A 936 -23.34 9.56 23.71
C VAL A 936 -22.05 9.43 22.88
N ALA A 937 -22.11 8.76 21.72
CA ALA A 937 -20.95 8.56 20.85
C ALA A 937 -20.56 9.80 20.01
N GLU A 938 -21.48 10.72 19.72
CA GLU A 938 -21.17 12.05 19.12
C GLU A 938 -20.49 12.91 20.20
N TRP A 939 -21.12 13.08 21.37
CA TRP A 939 -20.55 13.85 22.50
C TRP A 939 -19.16 13.35 22.95
N MET A 940 -18.95 12.03 22.99
CA MET A 940 -17.62 11.47 23.31
C MET A 940 -16.55 11.75 22.24
N ARG A 941 -16.94 12.04 20.98
CA ARG A 941 -16.01 12.53 19.95
C ARG A 941 -15.78 14.03 20.09
N ASP A 942 -16.82 14.84 20.33
CA ASP A 942 -16.69 16.29 20.55
C ASP A 942 -15.69 16.59 21.69
N LEU A 943 -15.73 15.81 22.76
CA LEU A 943 -14.76 15.87 23.85
C LEU A 943 -13.32 15.47 23.44
N GLN A 944 -13.16 14.46 22.58
CA GLN A 944 -11.84 14.03 22.08
C GLN A 944 -11.24 15.06 21.11
N ASP A 945 -12.07 15.65 20.25
CA ASP A 945 -11.68 16.70 19.32
C ASP A 945 -11.25 17.95 20.10
N LEU A 946 -12.01 18.35 21.15
CA LEU A 946 -11.59 19.39 22.10
C LEU A 946 -10.24 19.08 22.76
N GLY A 947 -10.00 17.81 23.15
CA GLY A 947 -8.75 17.36 23.76
C GLY A 947 -7.54 17.30 22.82
N SER A 948 -7.76 17.30 21.50
CA SER A 948 -6.71 17.34 20.47
C SER A 948 -6.52 18.74 19.84
N ASN A 949 -7.45 19.68 20.11
CA ASN A 949 -7.39 21.02 19.57
C ASN A 949 -6.40 21.90 20.37
N HIS A 950 -5.16 21.95 19.87
CA HIS A 950 -4.05 22.72 20.43
C HIS A 950 -4.42 24.18 20.75
N ALA A 951 -5.16 24.86 19.87
CA ALA A 951 -5.54 26.27 20.06
C ALA A 951 -6.55 26.47 21.20
N LEU A 952 -7.45 25.51 21.43
CA LEU A 952 -8.36 25.53 22.58
C LEU A 952 -7.64 25.13 23.88
N CYS A 953 -6.72 24.17 23.82
CA CYS A 953 -5.87 23.78 24.96
C CYS A 953 -5.07 24.98 25.50
N ASP A 954 -4.39 25.71 24.62
CA ASP A 954 -3.67 26.96 24.96
C ASP A 954 -4.63 28.05 25.48
N TYR A 955 -5.81 28.20 24.86
CA TYR A 955 -6.80 29.19 25.29
C TYR A 955 -7.33 28.93 26.71
N TYR A 956 -7.54 27.66 27.09
CA TYR A 956 -7.96 27.27 28.43
C TYR A 956 -6.80 27.06 29.42
N GLN A 957 -5.55 27.29 29.02
CA GLN A 957 -4.34 27.05 29.84
C GLN A 957 -4.20 25.59 30.33
N VAL A 958 -4.79 24.62 29.63
CA VAL A 958 -4.66 23.18 29.92
C VAL A 958 -3.82 22.55 28.80
N PRO A 959 -2.58 22.10 29.06
CA PRO A 959 -1.76 21.46 28.04
C PRO A 959 -2.45 20.25 27.41
N GLU A 960 -2.28 20.04 26.11
CA GLU A 960 -2.94 19.00 25.29
C GLU A 960 -2.96 17.60 25.97
N THR A 961 -1.82 17.15 26.49
CA THR A 961 -1.72 15.86 27.22
C THR A 961 -2.55 15.83 28.50
N THR A 962 -2.64 16.96 29.20
CA THR A 962 -3.45 17.13 30.43
C THR A 962 -4.93 17.22 30.09
N MET A 963 -5.29 17.88 28.98
CA MET A 963 -6.67 17.98 28.48
C MET A 963 -7.18 16.59 28.03
N ALA A 964 -6.35 15.81 27.34
CA ALA A 964 -6.70 14.45 26.92
C ALA A 964 -6.97 13.51 28.11
N ASP A 965 -6.13 13.51 29.16
CA ASP A 965 -6.38 12.70 30.36
C ASP A 965 -7.57 13.23 31.19
N PHE A 966 -7.82 14.55 31.20
CA PHE A 966 -9.01 15.17 31.81
C PHE A 966 -10.32 14.72 31.12
N VAL A 967 -10.41 14.87 29.79
CA VAL A 967 -11.53 14.41 28.95
C VAL A 967 -11.81 12.93 29.17
N LYS A 968 -10.76 12.11 29.14
CA LYS A 968 -10.83 10.65 29.31
C LYS A 968 -11.45 10.25 30.65
N GLU A 969 -11.16 10.97 31.74
CA GLU A 969 -11.82 10.69 33.03
C GLU A 969 -13.27 11.20 33.12
N LEU A 970 -13.63 12.26 32.39
CA LEU A 970 -15.04 12.64 32.20
C LEU A 970 -15.82 11.55 31.44
N MET A 971 -15.23 10.99 30.38
CA MET A 971 -15.80 9.87 29.61
C MET A 971 -15.94 8.59 30.46
N ASN A 972 -14.89 8.20 31.20
CA ASN A 972 -14.93 7.07 32.15
C ASN A 972 -16.06 7.26 33.19
N GLY A 973 -16.22 8.48 33.71
CA GLY A 973 -17.26 8.82 34.68
C GLY A 973 -18.67 8.69 34.09
N ALA A 974 -18.88 9.09 32.83
CA ALA A 974 -20.16 8.93 32.13
C ALA A 974 -20.53 7.45 31.91
N GLN A 975 -19.55 6.62 31.52
CA GLN A 975 -19.74 5.17 31.38
C GLN A 975 -20.02 4.50 32.73
N ARG A 976 -19.26 4.85 33.78
CA ARG A 976 -19.47 4.36 35.16
C ARG A 976 -20.83 4.77 35.74
N LEU A 977 -21.38 5.92 35.35
CA LEU A 977 -22.71 6.39 35.75
C LEU A 977 -23.83 5.94 34.80
N LYS A 978 -23.53 5.11 33.79
CA LYS A 978 -24.50 4.54 32.84
C LYS A 978 -25.40 5.60 32.20
N LEU A 979 -24.80 6.67 31.67
CA LEU A 979 -25.59 7.73 31.04
C LEU A 979 -26.34 7.23 29.79
N GLU A 980 -25.75 6.29 29.02
CA GLU A 980 -26.39 5.63 27.88
C GLU A 980 -27.69 4.92 28.28
N ASP A 981 -27.65 3.98 29.24
CA ASP A 981 -28.83 3.31 29.81
C ASP A 981 -29.92 4.32 30.25
N ARG A 982 -29.51 5.42 30.89
CA ARG A 982 -30.43 6.42 31.45
C ARG A 982 -31.03 7.35 30.40
N ILE A 983 -30.33 7.60 29.30
CA ILE A 983 -30.88 8.30 28.13
C ILE A 983 -31.87 7.37 27.44
N GLU A 984 -31.53 6.09 27.25
CA GLU A 984 -32.43 5.08 26.67
C GLU A 984 -33.76 5.00 27.44
N GLU A 985 -33.72 4.88 28.78
CA GLU A 985 -34.93 4.87 29.64
C GLU A 985 -35.77 6.15 29.46
N LEU A 986 -35.16 7.34 29.53
CA LEU A 986 -35.88 8.61 29.42
C LEU A 986 -36.47 8.86 28.03
N VAL A 987 -35.78 8.45 26.96
CA VAL A 987 -36.25 8.57 25.58
C VAL A 987 -37.40 7.59 25.33
N ARG A 988 -37.31 6.37 25.88
CA ARG A 988 -38.37 5.35 25.80
C ARG A 988 -39.65 5.80 26.53
N ASP A 989 -39.53 6.39 27.71
CA ASP A 989 -40.65 6.99 28.44
C ASP A 989 -41.27 8.18 27.69
N ALA A 990 -40.45 9.06 27.12
CA ALA A 990 -40.93 10.21 26.34
C ALA A 990 -41.68 9.78 25.06
N ALA A 991 -41.20 8.73 24.38
CA ALA A 991 -41.81 8.19 23.16
C ALA A 991 -43.19 7.55 23.38
N GLY A 992 -43.57 7.22 24.63
CA GLY A 992 -44.89 6.67 24.96
C GLY A 992 -46.06 7.65 24.81
N PHE A 993 -45.80 8.96 24.73
CA PHE A 993 -46.85 9.98 24.67
C PHE A 993 -47.29 10.31 23.23
N HIS A 994 -48.60 10.28 22.99
CA HIS A 994 -49.19 10.64 21.69
C HIS A 994 -49.10 12.15 21.44
N MET A 995 -48.01 12.60 20.83
CA MET A 995 -47.73 14.00 20.47
C MET A 995 -47.64 14.20 18.95
N LYS A 996 -47.58 15.45 18.49
CA LYS A 996 -47.34 15.77 17.07
C LYS A 996 -45.87 15.57 16.70
N PHE A 997 -45.58 15.20 15.46
CA PHE A 997 -44.23 14.90 14.96
C PHE A 997 -43.15 15.94 15.33
N GLU A 998 -43.41 17.23 15.07
CA GLU A 998 -42.50 18.35 15.42
C GLU A 998 -42.23 18.47 16.95
N GLN A 999 -43.17 18.02 17.77
CA GLN A 999 -43.07 18.00 19.24
C GLN A 999 -42.45 16.69 19.74
N PHE A 1000 -42.55 15.61 18.95
CA PHE A 1000 -42.05 14.28 19.25
C PHE A 1000 -40.52 14.21 19.18
N VAL A 1001 -39.88 14.86 18.20
CA VAL A 1001 -38.40 14.93 18.10
C VAL A 1001 -37.79 15.91 19.12
N ALA A 1002 -38.46 17.04 19.35
CA ALA A 1002 -37.92 18.12 20.19
C ALA A 1002 -37.86 17.79 21.69
N LEU A 1003 -38.58 16.77 22.18
CA LEU A 1003 -38.60 16.39 23.59
C LEU A 1003 -37.45 15.41 23.96
N PRO A 1004 -37.25 14.26 23.29
CA PRO A 1004 -36.09 13.37 23.49
C PRO A 1004 -34.74 14.09 23.39
N ALA A 1005 -34.55 14.92 22.36
CA ALA A 1005 -33.32 15.69 22.16
C ALA A 1005 -33.02 16.61 23.35
N ARG A 1006 -34.04 17.34 23.85
CA ARG A 1006 -33.91 18.22 25.02
C ARG A 1006 -33.68 17.46 26.34
N LEU A 1007 -34.32 16.31 26.53
CA LEU A 1007 -34.09 15.47 27.71
C LEU A 1007 -32.66 14.90 27.73
N THR A 1008 -32.16 14.51 26.55
CA THR A 1008 -30.79 13.99 26.36
C THR A 1008 -29.74 15.05 26.61
N ALA A 1009 -29.86 16.22 25.96
CA ALA A 1009 -28.99 17.37 26.20
C ALA A 1009 -29.04 17.82 27.68
N ASN A 1010 -30.22 17.82 28.31
CA ASN A 1010 -30.34 18.16 29.73
C ASN A 1010 -29.58 17.15 30.63
N LEU A 1011 -29.67 15.84 30.35
CA LEU A 1011 -28.97 14.82 31.15
C LEU A 1011 -27.45 14.89 30.97
N LEU A 1012 -26.97 15.05 29.73
CA LEU A 1012 -25.53 15.21 29.44
C LEU A 1012 -24.97 16.48 30.07
N ASN A 1013 -25.61 17.64 29.84
CA ASN A 1013 -25.12 18.91 30.37
C ASN A 1013 -25.20 18.94 31.90
N ARG A 1014 -26.22 18.33 32.51
CA ARG A 1014 -26.31 18.17 33.97
C ARG A 1014 -25.26 17.23 34.54
N TYR A 1015 -24.78 16.24 33.78
CA TYR A 1015 -23.58 15.49 34.16
C TYR A 1015 -22.34 16.37 34.09
N VAL A 1016 -22.18 17.20 33.05
CA VAL A 1016 -21.06 18.15 32.95
C VAL A 1016 -21.08 19.17 34.10
N ASP A 1017 -22.24 19.72 34.45
CA ASP A 1017 -22.40 20.75 35.49
C ASP A 1017 -22.09 20.27 36.92
N PHE A 1018 -22.29 18.98 37.21
CA PHE A 1018 -22.27 18.45 38.59
C PHE A 1018 -21.55 17.11 38.77
N LEU A 1019 -21.00 16.52 37.70
CA LEU A 1019 -20.32 15.21 37.66
C LEU A 1019 -21.11 14.06 38.31
N GLY A 1020 -22.44 14.17 38.30
CA GLY A 1020 -23.39 13.23 38.92
C GLY A 1020 -23.54 13.34 40.45
N TYR A 1021 -22.86 14.28 41.11
CA TYR A 1021 -22.97 14.48 42.56
C TYR A 1021 -24.29 15.13 42.98
N ASP A 1022 -24.98 15.83 42.08
CA ASP A 1022 -26.30 16.41 42.31
C ASP A 1022 -27.35 15.34 42.67
N ALA A 1023 -27.27 14.16 42.03
CA ALA A 1023 -28.13 13.01 42.27
C ALA A 1023 -27.85 12.31 43.61
N LEU A 1024 -26.68 12.54 44.22
CA LEU A 1024 -26.32 11.97 45.52
C LEU A 1024 -26.87 12.84 46.68
N PRO A 1025 -27.34 12.23 47.78
CA PRO A 1025 -27.63 12.95 49.02
C PRO A 1025 -26.39 13.71 49.52
N ALA A 1026 -26.58 14.90 50.11
CA ALA A 1026 -25.47 15.77 50.52
C ALA A 1026 -24.45 15.12 51.48
N ALA A 1027 -24.86 14.09 52.24
CA ALA A 1027 -23.98 13.32 53.12
C ALA A 1027 -23.07 12.28 52.41
N GLN A 1028 -23.23 12.08 51.09
CA GLN A 1028 -22.44 11.13 50.26
C GLN A 1028 -21.54 11.84 49.22
N ARG A 1029 -21.55 13.18 49.23
CA ARG A 1029 -20.75 14.03 48.36
C ARG A 1029 -19.41 14.35 49.02
N PRO A 1030 -18.34 14.62 48.25
CA PRO A 1030 -17.08 15.09 48.82
C PRO A 1030 -17.28 16.41 49.58
N THR A 1031 -16.46 16.61 50.62
CA THR A 1031 -16.45 17.82 51.44
C THR A 1031 -15.20 18.66 51.19
N LEU A 1032 -15.40 19.98 51.18
CA LEU A 1032 -14.35 20.98 51.32
C LEU A 1032 -14.13 21.28 52.80
N VAL A 1033 -12.87 21.48 53.20
CA VAL A 1033 -12.50 21.92 54.55
C VAL A 1033 -12.29 23.42 54.51
N LEU A 1034 -13.25 24.18 55.05
CA LEU A 1034 -13.21 25.63 55.14
C LEU A 1034 -13.00 26.06 56.62
N GLU A 1035 -12.53 27.28 56.85
CA GLU A 1035 -12.38 27.84 58.20
C GLU A 1035 -13.72 27.92 58.97
N SER A 1036 -14.84 27.99 58.23
CA SER A 1036 -16.21 27.94 58.74
C SER A 1036 -16.74 26.52 59.04
N GLY A 1037 -15.96 25.48 58.74
CA GLY A 1037 -16.33 24.07 58.91
C GLY A 1037 -16.42 23.29 57.59
N PRO A 1038 -16.66 21.96 57.64
CA PRO A 1038 -16.73 21.13 56.44
C PRO A 1038 -18.03 21.38 55.64
N ARG A 1039 -17.89 21.77 54.37
CA ARG A 1039 -19.01 22.04 53.43
C ARG A 1039 -19.07 20.93 52.36
N PRO A 1040 -20.21 20.23 52.14
CA PRO A 1040 -20.36 19.32 51.01
C PRO A 1040 -20.49 20.09 49.69
N VAL A 1041 -19.97 19.54 48.59
CA VAL A 1041 -20.07 20.17 47.26
C VAL A 1041 -21.53 20.31 46.77
N PHE A 1042 -21.76 21.37 46.01
CA PHE A 1042 -23.05 21.78 45.44
C PHE A 1042 -24.20 21.85 46.47
N PRO A 1043 -24.02 22.58 47.59
CA PRO A 1043 -24.99 22.61 48.68
C PRO A 1043 -26.37 23.13 48.20
N PRO A 1044 -27.49 22.53 48.66
CA PRO A 1044 -28.82 22.90 48.20
C PRO A 1044 -29.16 24.32 48.64
N ARG A 1045 -29.29 25.24 47.67
CA ARG A 1045 -29.61 26.65 47.95
C ARG A 1045 -31.03 26.80 48.50
N THR A 1046 -31.16 27.49 49.63
CA THR A 1046 -32.46 27.88 50.18
C THR A 1046 -33.09 28.96 49.30
N VAL A 1047 -34.17 28.64 48.59
CA VAL A 1047 -34.95 29.64 47.83
C VAL A 1047 -35.47 30.70 48.82
N PRO A 1048 -35.12 32.00 48.67
CA PRO A 1048 -35.59 33.04 49.59
C PRO A 1048 -37.11 33.17 49.56
N ARG A 1049 -37.74 33.30 50.73
CA ARG A 1049 -39.18 33.59 50.84
C ARG A 1049 -39.44 35.10 50.67
N GLY A 1050 -39.23 35.60 49.46
CA GLY A 1050 -39.42 37.01 49.11
C GLY A 1050 -38.83 37.33 47.73
N GLY A 1051 -38.80 38.62 47.38
CA GLY A 1051 -37.98 39.09 46.26
C GLY A 1051 -36.48 38.97 46.58
N PRO A 1052 -35.59 39.04 45.57
CA PRO A 1052 -34.15 38.95 45.77
C PRO A 1052 -33.64 40.11 46.63
N GLN A 1053 -33.05 39.79 47.79
CA GLN A 1053 -32.31 40.74 48.60
C GLN A 1053 -30.84 40.69 48.16
N LEU A 1054 -30.34 41.81 47.62
CA LEU A 1054 -28.92 42.00 47.36
C LEU A 1054 -28.24 42.42 48.68
N GLY A 1055 -27.13 41.78 49.02
CA GLY A 1055 -26.32 42.16 50.19
C GLY A 1055 -25.32 43.27 49.86
N ASP A 1056 -24.72 43.87 50.90
CA ASP A 1056 -23.70 44.92 50.77
C ASP A 1056 -22.36 44.41 50.21
N GLN A 1057 -22.22 43.09 49.99
CA GLN A 1057 -21.07 42.45 49.35
C GLN A 1057 -21.54 41.53 48.21
N PRO A 1058 -20.78 41.41 47.12
CA PRO A 1058 -21.06 40.44 46.06
C PRO A 1058 -20.91 39.02 46.57
N SER A 1059 -21.76 38.11 46.10
CA SER A 1059 -21.67 36.68 46.44
C SER A 1059 -20.50 36.01 45.72
N THR A 1060 -19.67 35.26 46.45
CA THR A 1060 -18.56 34.40 45.97
C THR A 1060 -19.04 33.16 45.18
N TYR A 1061 -20.21 33.24 44.55
CA TYR A 1061 -20.90 32.07 44.02
C TYR A 1061 -20.14 31.36 42.89
N ASP A 1062 -19.49 32.14 42.02
CA ASP A 1062 -18.58 31.68 40.99
C ASP A 1062 -17.40 30.89 41.59
N GLN A 1063 -16.73 31.47 42.59
CA GLN A 1063 -15.59 30.87 43.29
C GLN A 1063 -15.99 29.59 44.03
N ASP A 1064 -17.11 29.61 44.75
CA ASP A 1064 -17.69 28.43 45.42
C ASP A 1064 -18.06 27.33 44.42
N TYR A 1065 -18.58 27.68 43.24
CA TYR A 1065 -19.02 26.71 42.22
C TYR A 1065 -17.83 26.04 41.52
N TYR A 1066 -16.82 26.80 41.07
CA TYR A 1066 -15.63 26.21 40.44
C TYR A 1066 -14.82 25.36 41.45
N THR A 1067 -14.73 25.80 42.71
CA THR A 1067 -14.09 25.00 43.78
C THR A 1067 -14.86 23.70 44.05
N ASP A 1068 -16.18 23.75 44.10
CA ASP A 1068 -17.03 22.55 44.23
C ASP A 1068 -16.85 21.60 43.04
N TRP A 1069 -16.76 22.13 41.82
CA TRP A 1069 -16.57 21.35 40.60
C TRP A 1069 -15.20 20.67 40.56
N ILE A 1070 -14.11 21.40 40.79
CA ILE A 1070 -12.75 20.85 40.75
C ILE A 1070 -12.55 19.80 41.87
N ARG A 1071 -13.11 20.01 43.08
CA ARG A 1071 -13.10 18.96 44.12
C ARG A 1071 -13.91 17.73 43.72
N SER A 1072 -15.04 17.93 43.03
CA SER A 1072 -15.88 16.84 42.49
C SER A 1072 -15.17 16.05 41.39
N PHE A 1073 -14.39 16.71 40.53
CA PHE A 1073 -13.54 16.06 39.52
C PHE A 1073 -12.45 15.19 40.16
N LEU A 1074 -11.73 15.70 41.17
CA LEU A 1074 -10.75 14.91 41.91
C LEU A 1074 -11.38 13.65 42.57
N ASP A 1075 -12.59 13.80 43.14
CA ASP A 1075 -13.35 12.67 43.70
C ASP A 1075 -13.88 11.71 42.61
N LEU A 1076 -14.18 12.24 41.40
CA LEU A 1076 -14.57 11.44 40.24
C LEU A 1076 -13.42 10.53 39.79
N VAL A 1077 -12.19 11.06 39.65
CA VAL A 1077 -11.02 10.26 39.25
C VAL A 1077 -10.69 9.20 40.31
N GLU A 1078 -10.74 9.54 41.61
CA GLU A 1078 -10.54 8.55 42.68
C GLU A 1078 -11.61 7.44 42.64
N ARG A 1079 -12.87 7.74 42.33
CA ARG A 1079 -13.95 6.75 42.14
C ARG A 1079 -13.81 5.94 40.84
N ASN A 1080 -13.33 6.53 39.76
CA ASN A 1080 -13.06 5.86 38.47
C ASN A 1080 -11.87 4.90 38.60
N ALA A 1081 -10.80 5.29 39.30
CA ALA A 1081 -9.66 4.42 39.59
C ALA A 1081 -10.07 3.18 40.41
N CYS A 1082 -11.07 3.33 41.30
CA CYS A 1082 -11.62 2.23 42.09
C CYS A 1082 -12.70 1.39 41.38
N THR A 1083 -13.23 1.83 40.23
CA THR A 1083 -14.37 1.16 39.57
C THR A 1083 -14.29 1.31 38.04
N ARG A 1084 -14.01 0.22 37.32
CA ARG A 1084 -13.87 0.23 35.86
C ARG A 1084 -14.83 -0.75 35.18
N ASP A 1085 -15.55 -0.23 34.19
CA ASP A 1085 -16.30 -0.85 33.09
C ASP A 1085 -17.34 -1.95 33.40
N GLY A 1086 -17.64 -2.23 34.67
CA GLY A 1086 -18.74 -3.12 35.08
C GLY A 1086 -18.53 -4.62 34.80
N ALA A 1087 -17.41 -4.98 34.15
CA ALA A 1087 -16.97 -6.35 33.91
C ALA A 1087 -15.70 -6.65 34.70
N GLN A 1088 -15.52 -7.90 35.16
CA GLN A 1088 -14.25 -8.31 35.76
C GLN A 1088 -13.14 -8.34 34.70
N VAL A 1089 -11.98 -7.77 35.01
CA VAL A 1089 -10.75 -8.04 34.25
C VAL A 1089 -10.44 -9.52 34.39
N ASP A 1090 -10.54 -10.29 33.30
CA ASP A 1090 -10.03 -11.66 33.30
C ASP A 1090 -8.49 -11.61 33.40
N LEU A 1091 -8.01 -11.94 34.60
CA LEU A 1091 -6.60 -12.04 34.93
C LEU A 1091 -5.91 -13.14 34.11
N ALA A 1092 -6.62 -14.15 33.61
CA ALA A 1092 -6.06 -15.14 32.69
C ALA A 1092 -5.83 -14.54 31.30
N ALA A 1093 -6.83 -13.90 30.69
CA ALA A 1093 -6.69 -13.20 29.41
C ALA A 1093 -5.63 -12.08 29.45
N ASN A 1094 -5.51 -11.32 30.55
CA ASN A 1094 -4.47 -10.29 30.68
C ASN A 1094 -3.07 -10.89 30.84
N ARG A 1095 -2.91 -11.97 31.62
CA ARG A 1095 -1.62 -12.70 31.72
C ARG A 1095 -1.19 -13.31 30.40
N ARG A 1096 -2.11 -13.91 29.63
CA ARG A 1096 -1.82 -14.40 28.27
C ARG A 1096 -1.25 -13.29 27.38
N LEU A 1097 -1.84 -12.10 27.40
CA LEU A 1097 -1.33 -10.96 26.64
C LEU A 1097 0.04 -10.50 27.14
N GLY A 1098 0.25 -10.48 28.46
CA GLY A 1098 1.55 -10.22 29.08
C GLY A 1098 2.64 -11.23 28.69
N GLU A 1099 2.31 -12.52 28.63
CA GLU A 1099 3.22 -13.58 28.14
C GLU A 1099 3.59 -13.38 26.67
N LEU A 1100 2.66 -12.97 25.82
CA LEU A 1100 2.94 -12.68 24.40
C LEU A 1100 3.83 -11.44 24.25
N LEU A 1101 3.57 -10.37 25.01
CA LEU A 1101 4.43 -9.18 25.05
C LEU A 1101 5.82 -9.49 25.58
N ALA A 1102 5.93 -10.31 26.63
CA ALA A 1102 7.21 -10.75 27.19
C ALA A 1102 8.02 -11.59 26.19
N ARG A 1103 7.37 -12.42 25.36
CA ARG A 1103 8.03 -13.14 24.25
C ARG A 1103 8.57 -12.18 23.18
N LEU A 1104 7.80 -11.14 22.82
CA LEU A 1104 8.23 -10.13 21.85
C LEU A 1104 9.41 -9.29 22.38
N GLN A 1105 9.40 -8.92 23.67
CA GLN A 1105 10.47 -8.16 24.32
C GLN A 1105 11.71 -9.01 24.59
N GLY A 1106 11.55 -10.27 25.00
CA GLY A 1106 12.64 -11.21 25.31
C GLY A 1106 13.37 -11.79 24.10
N ALA A 1107 12.99 -11.41 22.87
CA ALA A 1107 13.63 -11.82 21.62
C ALA A 1107 14.63 -10.78 21.06
N ALA A 1108 15.07 -9.84 21.91
CA ALA A 1108 16.00 -8.75 21.57
C ALA A 1108 17.48 -9.14 21.68
#